data_AF-A0A517TR18-F1
#
_entry.id   AF-A0A517TR18-F1
#
_cell.length_a   1.000
_cell.length_b   1.000
_cell.length_c   1.000
_cell.angle_alpha   90.00
_cell.angle_beta   90.00
_cell.angle_gamma   90.00
#
_symmetry.space_group_name_H-M   'P 1'
#
loop_
_entity.id
_entity.type
_entity.pdbx_description
1 polymer ?
#
loop_
_entity_poly.entity_id
_entity_poly.type
_entity_poly.pdbx_seq_one_letter_code
_entity_poly.pdbx_strand_id
1 'polypeptide(L)'
;MGYRFFSRARKPRRSCSSRSGRGGLERLEPRQLLTTVVADYVDQYATPAPAFGWQYLWNESGALGTPSNYTAMVQDSWRYRPTTGESFPYLGATFAHPGSGVDEADSGGIDRYAIAAFTVSVAGEYSITDSLINRDGANGDGVEVVVHVNSQPVTQLLSLGPASSDNFDSDLGNLSVGDTIYVGIGPDGPGGGSSKGNDGVGFDFSITLGETEPEPPVTVSIDLETQRYLSGVSDLDRDKFFTHHSGNTSDSQISAFRSEYEVERGRQFWGPLPYAKQQTGQVGVYPNTTPSTDQSVRPVSQVVHTGHPRDALRYDTDVQAAADYVTTYYTTVVNDVPEFYEPMNEPFVHAGDSEFSDAPSTEAMRLKMAELYAAIGEAVDDTPALANMNVVGYASAWPSMELWDFGHWDSRMKMFMDVAGEHMDAFSTHLYDGVNVTGQNTRRSGSNSEAILDLIETYSHVKWGEVKPHAITEYGGIESGYGDTYTDIRSAQSLRSINHLLFNLLEREDDLLISIPFITDKATWFLSPGNNCEPYGAALWKHIAPTASCNGPYEYTWKVKFFDLWKDVQGERGVIDTSDPDVQAQLFIDGNTAYVAVNNLADSAQTIDLELLSGMSGLQNVELRQMEIPSSASLEPTYTETVQANAPESVTLQTGGTAVLVYNFDSPIEFNKTVHSEKYYTTTHLQPINADQAINFNFDGVQTASEGEATLRMSIGRKHDRSKAPEVTVNGTQVDVPADWKGYDQANRDDFFGMIEIPVAIELLQANNDISVTFPDTGGRVSSMILAVEAVEAPLPGDYDRDADVDLLDMVYWRNAYGGVDEAALQADGNGDGVVNAADYTVWRDIYEAIPAATASQEVATATAPAPVATEQAEVAGVVEVTPVSPSLPSAAAMLAVASRAVDAAAGDDEPSQEASTGNNATMAQLLLISEALQADEEDQDQAFAEEQAAADDGSLETLEEAFALVS
;
A
#
# COMPACT_ATOMS: atom_id res chain seq x y z
N MET A 1 42.04 58.77 21.20
CA MET A 1 42.33 58.08 22.48
C MET A 1 42.31 56.58 22.18
N GLY A 2 43.12 55.66 22.73
CA GLY A 2 43.90 55.63 23.98
C GLY A 2 43.19 54.74 25.01
N TYR A 3 43.76 53.71 25.64
CA TYR A 3 45.19 53.29 25.68
C TYR A 3 45.36 51.88 26.35
N ARG A 4 46.29 51.04 25.84
CA ARG A 4 47.00 49.90 26.53
C ARG A 4 46.21 48.62 26.93
N PHE A 5 46.85 47.52 27.35
CA PHE A 5 47.96 46.67 26.79
C PHE A 5 48.36 45.55 27.80
N PHE A 6 49.03 44.47 27.33
CA PHE A 6 49.70 43.37 28.09
C PHE A 6 48.77 42.34 28.79
N SER A 7 49.10 41.04 28.93
CA SER A 7 50.14 40.14 28.35
C SER A 7 49.75 38.67 28.68
N ARG A 8 50.48 37.57 28.39
CA ARG A 8 51.91 37.31 28.02
C ARG A 8 52.05 35.92 27.37
N ALA A 9 53.17 35.66 26.66
CA ALA A 9 53.39 34.40 25.93
C ALA A 9 54.46 33.46 26.55
N ARG A 10 54.37 32.15 26.25
CA ARG A 10 55.49 31.18 26.27
C ARG A 10 55.30 30.09 25.20
N LYS A 11 56.40 29.68 24.57
CA LYS A 11 56.49 28.54 23.63
C LYS A 11 57.50 27.52 24.15
N PRO A 12 57.33 26.22 23.88
CA PRO A 12 58.41 25.31 23.53
C PRO A 12 58.61 25.24 22.00
N ARG A 13 59.74 24.71 21.53
CA ARG A 13 60.08 24.60 20.09
C ARG A 13 61.17 23.54 19.89
N ARG A 14 61.12 22.79 18.77
CA ARG A 14 62.13 21.84 18.24
C ARG A 14 62.18 20.44 18.92
N SER A 15 62.51 19.34 18.22
CA SER A 15 62.62 19.08 16.75
C SER A 15 62.89 17.59 16.44
N CYS A 16 62.72 17.20 15.17
CA CYS A 16 63.21 15.96 14.51
C CYS A 16 62.45 14.65 14.85
N SER A 17 62.32 13.67 13.94
CA SER A 17 62.54 13.68 12.47
C SER A 17 61.95 12.45 11.78
N SER A 18 61.22 12.66 10.68
CA SER A 18 61.03 11.77 9.51
C SER A 18 61.16 10.23 9.66
N ARG A 19 60.06 9.52 9.38
CA ARG A 19 60.04 8.49 8.34
C ARG A 19 58.63 8.23 7.80
N SER A 20 58.56 7.78 6.55
CA SER A 20 57.33 7.47 5.83
C SER A 20 56.91 6.02 6.00
N GLY A 21 55.59 5.78 6.05
CA GLY A 21 54.94 4.48 5.94
C GLY A 21 53.49 4.70 5.51
N ARG A 22 53.00 3.90 4.55
CA ARG A 22 51.57 3.86 4.19
C ARG A 22 50.81 3.02 5.22
N GLY A 23 49.54 3.32 5.42
CA GLY A 23 48.69 2.63 6.40
C GLY A 23 47.72 3.58 7.09
N GLY A 24 47.02 4.42 6.30
CA GLY A 24 45.88 5.17 6.81
C GLY A 24 44.67 4.24 6.84
N LEU A 25 44.43 3.60 7.99
CA LEU A 25 43.07 3.30 8.38
C LEU A 25 42.45 4.65 8.74
N GLU A 26 41.41 5.07 8.02
CA GLU A 26 40.62 6.20 8.49
C GLU A 26 39.92 5.76 9.77
N ARG A 27 40.31 6.43 10.84
CA ARG A 27 39.76 6.19 12.16
C ARG A 27 38.46 6.96 12.18
N LEU A 28 37.35 6.24 12.05
CA LEU A 28 36.02 6.77 12.33
C LEU A 28 36.10 7.48 13.70
N GLU A 29 36.02 8.81 13.68
CA GLU A 29 35.86 9.58 14.91
C GLU A 29 34.42 9.33 15.37
N PRO A 30 34.18 8.84 16.60
CA PRO A 30 32.83 8.59 17.07
C PRO A 30 32.08 9.92 17.09
N ARG A 31 30.90 9.98 16.43
CA ARG A 31 29.99 11.12 16.57
C ARG A 31 29.70 11.30 18.06
N GLN A 32 30.07 12.45 18.62
CA GLN A 32 29.66 12.80 19.98
C GLN A 32 28.21 13.27 19.92
N LEU A 33 27.27 12.33 20.02
CA LEU A 33 25.86 12.64 20.22
C LEU A 33 25.70 13.58 21.41
N LEU A 34 24.95 14.66 21.22
CA LEU A 34 24.69 15.66 22.25
C LEU A 34 23.45 15.24 23.04
N THR A 35 23.64 14.39 24.04
CA THR A 35 22.56 13.91 24.91
C THR A 35 22.07 15.03 25.84
N THR A 36 20.76 15.25 25.87
CA THR A 36 20.10 16.19 26.78
C THR A 36 19.42 15.44 27.92
N VAL A 37 19.82 15.73 29.17
CA VAL A 37 19.11 15.22 30.35
C VAL A 37 17.72 15.85 30.41
N VAL A 38 16.66 15.03 30.31
CA VAL A 38 15.27 15.50 30.42
C VAL A 38 14.68 15.24 31.81
N ALA A 39 15.15 14.19 32.48
CA ALA A 39 14.78 13.86 33.85
C ALA A 39 16.02 13.39 34.63
N ASP A 40 16.06 13.72 35.91
CA ASP A 40 17.13 13.30 36.82
C ASP A 40 16.50 12.90 38.15
N TYR A 41 16.86 11.73 38.68
CA TYR A 41 16.19 11.18 39.84
C TYR A 41 16.47 12.00 41.11
N VAL A 42 17.73 12.35 41.41
CA VAL A 42 18.09 13.09 42.63
C VAL A 42 17.64 14.55 42.55
N ASP A 43 17.93 15.26 41.46
CA ASP A 43 17.61 16.69 41.34
C ASP A 43 16.10 16.96 41.19
N GLN A 44 15.32 15.99 40.68
CA GLN A 44 13.86 16.11 40.54
C GLN A 44 13.05 15.38 41.64
N TYR A 45 13.69 14.72 42.62
CA TYR A 45 12.97 14.09 43.73
C TYR A 45 12.23 15.13 44.60
N ALA A 46 10.92 15.22 44.39
CA ALA A 46 10.05 16.17 45.07
C ALA A 46 9.26 15.54 46.22
N THR A 47 8.85 16.36 47.19
CA THR A 47 7.95 15.97 48.29
C THR A 47 7.01 17.14 48.65
N PRO A 48 5.78 16.91 49.14
CA PRO A 48 5.16 15.61 49.48
C PRO A 48 4.54 14.87 48.29
N ALA A 49 4.60 15.43 47.08
CA ALA A 49 4.21 14.77 45.83
C ALA A 49 5.41 14.75 44.86
N PRO A 50 5.48 13.78 43.92
CA PRO A 50 6.50 13.72 42.88
C PRO A 50 6.53 14.99 42.00
N ALA A 51 7.62 15.16 41.25
CA ALA A 51 7.71 16.17 40.20
C ALA A 51 6.83 15.80 38.99
N PHE A 52 6.67 16.74 38.05
CA PHE A 52 5.96 16.47 36.79
C PHE A 52 6.69 15.35 36.00
N GLY A 53 5.93 14.48 35.35
CA GLY A 53 6.45 13.27 34.69
C GLY A 53 6.73 12.09 35.63
N TRP A 54 7.06 12.33 36.90
CA TRP A 54 7.47 11.28 37.83
C TRP A 54 6.32 10.64 38.62
N GLN A 55 6.46 9.34 38.92
CA GLN A 55 5.67 8.60 39.90
C GLN A 55 6.57 7.67 40.72
N TYR A 56 6.20 7.42 41.97
CA TYR A 56 6.89 6.48 42.86
C TYR A 56 5.93 5.37 43.25
N LEU A 57 6.21 4.14 42.81
CA LEU A 57 5.27 3.03 42.78
C LEU A 57 5.88 1.78 43.46
N TRP A 58 5.04 0.79 43.74
CA TRP A 58 5.46 -0.58 44.04
C TRP A 58 4.48 -1.57 43.41
N ASN A 59 4.93 -2.78 43.09
CA ASN A 59 4.06 -3.85 42.61
C ASN A 59 3.29 -4.45 43.80
N GLU A 60 2.01 -4.10 43.95
CA GLU A 60 1.16 -4.51 45.09
C GLU A 60 0.39 -5.80 44.79
N SER A 61 -0.20 -5.93 43.60
CA SER A 61 -1.14 -7.01 43.27
C SER A 61 -0.57 -8.12 42.39
N GLY A 62 0.65 -7.99 41.88
CA GLY A 62 1.27 -8.99 41.00
C GLY A 62 2.75 -8.72 40.70
N ALA A 63 3.31 -9.45 39.74
CA ALA A 63 4.71 -9.34 39.32
C ALA A 63 5.02 -8.00 38.62
N LEU A 64 6.32 -7.71 38.49
CA LEU A 64 6.85 -6.63 37.65
C LEU A 64 6.66 -6.96 36.15
N GLY A 65 6.73 -5.95 35.29
CA GLY A 65 6.42 -6.04 33.85
C GLY A 65 4.94 -5.88 33.51
N THR A 66 4.11 -5.42 34.46
CA THR A 66 2.66 -5.25 34.24
C THR A 66 2.16 -4.04 35.05
N PRO A 67 2.05 -2.85 34.45
CA PRO A 67 1.73 -1.61 35.15
C PRO A 67 0.42 -1.60 35.95
N SER A 68 -0.57 -2.42 35.57
CA SER A 68 -1.83 -2.57 36.32
C SER A 68 -1.65 -3.25 37.70
N ASN A 69 -0.47 -3.81 37.98
CA ASN A 69 -0.09 -4.32 39.30
C ASN A 69 0.47 -3.24 40.23
N TYR A 70 0.70 -2.01 39.74
CA TYR A 70 1.49 -0.99 40.44
C TYR A 70 0.61 0.01 41.20
N THR A 71 0.89 0.15 42.49
CA THR A 71 0.20 1.12 43.37
C THR A 71 1.14 2.28 43.70
N ALA A 72 0.62 3.51 43.74
CA ALA A 72 1.38 4.67 44.16
C ALA A 72 1.78 4.61 45.64
N MET A 73 3.07 4.80 45.92
CA MET A 73 3.59 5.00 47.27
C MET A 73 3.15 6.37 47.83
N VAL A 74 3.06 6.48 49.15
CA VAL A 74 2.75 7.73 49.85
C VAL A 74 3.97 8.24 50.62
N GLN A 75 4.15 9.55 50.63
CA GLN A 75 5.24 10.21 51.34
C GLN A 75 5.05 10.12 52.86
N ASP A 76 6.06 9.61 53.56
CA ASP A 76 6.28 9.88 54.98
C ASP A 76 7.39 10.93 55.16
N SER A 77 7.63 11.31 56.41
CA SER A 77 8.67 12.23 56.90
C SER A 77 10.03 12.29 56.15
N TRP A 78 10.49 11.24 55.47
CA TRP A 78 11.77 11.24 54.75
C TRP A 78 11.83 10.38 53.46
N ARG A 79 10.71 9.79 53.02
CA ARG A 79 10.68 8.79 51.91
C ARG A 79 9.26 8.55 51.37
N TYR A 80 9.14 8.00 50.17
CA TYR A 80 7.92 7.34 49.67
C TYR A 80 7.91 5.86 50.06
N ARG A 81 6.76 5.33 50.50
CA ARG A 81 6.55 3.90 50.77
C ARG A 81 5.07 3.50 50.73
N PRO A 82 4.74 2.19 50.75
CA PRO A 82 3.35 1.72 50.88
C PRO A 82 2.66 2.20 52.17
N THR A 83 1.34 2.41 52.08
CA THR A 83 0.46 2.73 53.21
C THR A 83 -0.03 1.49 53.96
N THR A 84 -0.05 0.34 53.28
CA THR A 84 -0.48 -0.98 53.75
C THR A 84 0.53 -2.06 53.34
N GLY A 85 0.63 -3.12 54.15
CA GLY A 85 1.63 -4.20 53.99
C GLY A 85 2.80 -4.12 54.98
N GLU A 86 3.46 -5.26 55.21
CA GLU A 86 4.74 -5.36 55.96
C GLU A 86 5.95 -5.55 55.03
N SER A 87 5.72 -5.64 53.72
CA SER A 87 6.73 -5.42 52.67
C SER A 87 7.31 -4.01 52.83
N PHE A 88 8.64 -3.86 52.77
CA PHE A 88 9.34 -2.58 53.00
C PHE A 88 10.00 -1.95 51.76
N PRO A 89 9.44 -1.98 50.52
CA PRO A 89 10.01 -1.19 49.44
C PRO A 89 9.86 0.29 49.76
N TYR A 90 10.91 1.08 49.52
CA TYR A 90 10.82 2.54 49.65
C TYR A 90 11.82 3.28 48.75
N LEU A 91 11.41 4.47 48.31
CA LEU A 91 12.24 5.41 47.57
C LEU A 91 12.49 6.67 48.40
N GLY A 92 13.70 7.18 48.31
CA GLY A 92 14.17 8.38 48.97
C GLY A 92 15.09 9.19 48.06
N ALA A 93 15.36 10.44 48.46
CA ALA A 93 15.97 11.44 47.59
C ALA A 93 17.34 11.07 47.01
N THR A 94 18.08 10.15 47.63
CA THR A 94 19.39 9.64 47.14
C THR A 94 19.57 8.16 47.49
N PHE A 95 18.49 7.43 47.74
CA PHE A 95 18.53 6.06 48.27
C PHE A 95 17.25 5.28 47.98
N ALA A 96 17.39 3.97 47.83
CA ALA A 96 16.28 3.02 47.66
C ALA A 96 16.42 1.84 48.63
N HIS A 97 15.37 1.04 48.75
CA HIS A 97 15.38 -0.23 49.45
C HIS A 97 14.35 -1.16 48.80
N PRO A 98 14.68 -2.44 48.54
CA PRO A 98 13.73 -3.39 48.00
C PRO A 98 12.64 -3.73 49.02
N GLY A 99 11.54 -4.30 48.53
CA GLY A 99 10.57 -4.99 49.35
C GLY A 99 10.99 -6.44 49.62
N SER A 100 10.05 -7.23 50.14
CA SER A 100 10.28 -8.65 50.42
C SER A 100 10.58 -9.46 49.16
N GLY A 101 11.54 -10.39 49.26
CA GLY A 101 11.81 -11.38 48.20
C GLY A 101 10.98 -12.65 48.32
N VAL A 102 11.06 -13.53 47.31
CA VAL A 102 10.29 -14.79 47.25
C VAL A 102 10.44 -15.71 48.46
N ASP A 103 11.59 -15.67 49.15
CA ASP A 103 11.86 -16.48 50.35
C ASP A 103 11.18 -15.92 51.63
N GLU A 104 10.69 -14.67 51.61
CA GLU A 104 9.99 -14.04 52.73
C GLU A 104 8.46 -14.20 52.64
N ALA A 105 7.83 -14.73 53.70
CA ALA A 105 6.40 -15.09 53.70
C ALA A 105 5.42 -13.89 53.53
N ASP A 106 5.88 -12.65 53.64
CA ASP A 106 5.09 -11.43 53.41
C ASP A 106 5.30 -10.81 52.01
N SER A 107 6.09 -11.45 51.14
CA SER A 107 6.16 -11.16 49.70
C SER A 107 4.94 -11.69 48.94
N GLY A 108 4.29 -12.72 49.46
CA GLY A 108 3.23 -13.46 48.75
C GLY A 108 3.74 -14.40 47.66
N GLY A 109 5.06 -14.68 47.61
CA GLY A 109 5.67 -15.56 46.61
C GLY A 109 6.08 -14.86 45.31
N ILE A 110 6.23 -13.53 45.34
CA ILE A 110 6.77 -12.70 44.25
C ILE A 110 7.62 -11.58 44.83
N ASP A 111 8.71 -11.24 44.15
CA ASP A 111 9.62 -10.18 44.58
C ASP A 111 8.95 -8.79 44.51
N ARG A 112 9.28 -7.94 45.48
CA ARG A 112 8.65 -6.63 45.66
C ARG A 112 9.64 -5.51 45.42
N TYR A 113 9.31 -4.66 44.45
CA TYR A 113 10.20 -3.62 43.94
C TYR A 113 9.81 -2.24 44.47
N ALA A 114 10.81 -1.40 44.71
CA ALA A 114 10.63 0.04 44.78
C ALA A 114 10.82 0.61 43.37
N ILE A 115 9.79 1.23 42.79
CA ILE A 115 9.76 1.57 41.35
C ILE A 115 9.71 3.09 41.18
N ALA A 116 10.71 3.65 40.51
CA ALA A 116 10.70 5.02 40.02
C ALA A 116 10.22 5.01 38.57
N ALA A 117 9.14 5.72 38.27
CA ALA A 117 8.54 5.75 36.94
C ALA A 117 8.55 7.18 36.37
N PHE A 118 8.89 7.32 35.09
CA PHE A 118 8.91 8.60 34.38
C PHE A 118 8.15 8.51 33.05
N THR A 119 7.16 9.38 32.86
CA THR A 119 6.37 9.46 31.62
C THR A 119 7.00 10.46 30.64
N VAL A 120 7.32 9.96 29.46
CA VAL A 120 7.93 10.65 28.30
C VAL A 120 6.99 11.74 27.77
N SER A 121 7.56 12.91 27.46
CA SER A 121 6.83 14.12 27.03
C SER A 121 7.19 14.64 25.63
N VAL A 122 8.21 14.05 25.00
CA VAL A 122 8.70 14.33 23.64
C VAL A 122 9.11 12.97 23.05
N ALA A 123 8.87 12.72 21.76
CA ALA A 123 9.30 11.47 21.14
C ALA A 123 10.80 11.54 20.74
N GLY A 124 11.47 10.39 20.68
CA GLY A 124 12.87 10.26 20.25
C GLY A 124 13.66 9.20 21.02
N GLU A 125 14.97 9.14 20.80
CA GLU A 125 15.84 8.10 21.36
C GLU A 125 16.19 8.37 22.84
N TYR A 126 15.92 7.39 23.71
CA TYR A 126 16.11 7.50 25.15
C TYR A 126 17.17 6.53 25.69
N SER A 127 17.93 6.98 26.67
CA SER A 127 18.86 6.15 27.47
C SER A 127 18.85 6.56 28.95
N ILE A 128 19.14 5.60 29.83
CA ILE A 128 19.52 5.83 31.23
C ILE A 128 21.03 6.13 31.26
N THR A 129 21.43 7.21 31.91
CA THR A 129 22.83 7.68 31.97
C THR A 129 23.19 8.32 33.31
N ASP A 130 24.49 8.48 33.58
CA ASP A 130 25.06 8.98 34.86
C ASP A 130 24.52 8.21 36.09
N SER A 131 24.22 6.93 35.90
CA SER A 131 23.57 6.10 36.91
C SER A 131 24.56 5.59 37.96
N LEU A 132 24.11 5.56 39.21
CA LEU A 132 24.90 5.07 40.33
C LEU A 132 24.03 4.33 41.34
N ILE A 133 24.43 3.11 41.66
CA ILE A 133 23.91 2.36 42.80
C ILE A 133 25.08 1.92 43.70
N ASN A 134 24.99 2.26 44.99
CA ASN A 134 26.05 2.01 45.97
C ASN A 134 25.51 1.36 47.24
N ARG A 135 26.17 0.30 47.71
CA ARG A 135 25.81 -0.44 48.91
C ARG A 135 26.96 -0.51 49.91
N ASP A 136 27.04 0.46 50.80
CA ASP A 136 28.06 0.52 51.87
C ASP A 136 27.97 -0.63 52.91
N GLY A 137 26.86 -1.38 52.91
CA GLY A 137 26.56 -2.41 53.91
C GLY A 137 27.15 -3.79 53.59
N ALA A 138 27.93 -4.34 54.53
CA ALA A 138 28.50 -5.69 54.46
C ALA A 138 27.59 -6.82 55.00
N ASN A 139 26.28 -6.55 55.12
CA ASN A 139 25.24 -7.50 55.55
C ASN A 139 24.12 -7.52 54.50
N GLY A 140 23.32 -8.59 54.49
CA GLY A 140 22.28 -8.86 53.49
C GLY A 140 22.81 -9.70 52.32
N ASP A 141 21.95 -10.00 51.36
CA ASP A 141 22.20 -10.94 50.25
C ASP A 141 22.50 -10.20 48.94
N GLY A 142 21.58 -9.33 48.48
CA GLY A 142 21.81 -8.50 47.31
C GLY A 142 20.68 -7.53 46.99
N VAL A 143 20.79 -6.91 45.82
CA VAL A 143 19.70 -6.19 45.12
C VAL A 143 19.83 -6.42 43.62
N GLU A 144 18.79 -6.09 42.87
CA GLU A 144 18.87 -5.91 41.43
C GLU A 144 18.26 -4.59 40.96
N VAL A 145 18.74 -4.13 39.80
CA VAL A 145 18.18 -3.01 39.04
C VAL A 145 17.59 -3.57 37.76
N VAL A 146 16.32 -3.26 37.53
CA VAL A 146 15.52 -3.73 36.40
C VAL A 146 14.84 -2.54 35.72
N VAL A 147 14.70 -2.59 34.39
CA VAL A 147 13.97 -1.60 33.60
C VAL A 147 12.92 -2.25 32.70
N HIS A 148 11.81 -1.57 32.49
CA HIS A 148 10.92 -1.81 31.35
C HIS A 148 10.22 -0.51 30.92
N VAL A 149 9.69 -0.49 29.70
CA VAL A 149 8.83 0.60 29.21
C VAL A 149 7.42 0.06 29.03
N ASN A 150 6.40 0.81 29.45
CA ASN A 150 4.99 0.40 29.36
C ASN A 150 4.77 -1.04 29.89
N SER A 151 4.29 -1.95 29.03
CA SER A 151 4.10 -3.38 29.31
C SER A 151 5.10 -4.27 28.57
N GLN A 152 6.22 -3.72 28.10
CA GLN A 152 7.29 -4.49 27.46
C GLN A 152 8.01 -5.41 28.46
N PRO A 153 8.76 -6.43 27.99
CA PRO A 153 9.52 -7.33 28.86
C PRO A 153 10.46 -6.59 29.82
N VAL A 154 10.67 -7.18 31.01
CA VAL A 154 11.58 -6.65 32.02
C VAL A 154 13.02 -7.03 31.70
N THR A 155 13.88 -6.03 31.51
CA THR A 155 15.32 -6.20 31.36
C THR A 155 16.01 -6.04 32.72
N GLN A 156 16.71 -7.08 33.16
CA GLN A 156 17.60 -7.00 34.31
C GLN A 156 18.92 -6.33 33.89
N LEU A 157 19.16 -5.11 34.36
CA LEU A 157 20.37 -4.34 34.02
C LEU A 157 21.56 -4.75 34.88
N LEU A 158 21.32 -5.01 36.17
CA LEU A 158 22.38 -5.19 37.16
C LEU A 158 21.89 -6.01 38.36
N SER A 159 22.79 -6.81 38.95
CA SER A 159 22.63 -7.37 40.29
C SER A 159 23.87 -7.10 41.14
N LEU A 160 23.68 -6.73 42.41
CA LEU A 160 24.74 -6.32 43.34
C LEU A 160 24.64 -7.03 44.68
N GLY A 161 25.77 -7.56 45.14
CA GLY A 161 25.92 -8.12 46.49
C GLY A 161 26.21 -7.05 47.55
N PRO A 162 26.55 -7.48 48.79
CA PRO A 162 26.92 -6.57 49.87
C PRO A 162 28.32 -5.95 49.67
N ALA A 163 28.48 -4.70 50.12
CA ALA A 163 29.73 -3.92 50.04
C ALA A 163 30.25 -3.65 48.61
N SER A 164 29.35 -3.41 47.65
CA SER A 164 29.66 -3.10 46.24
C SER A 164 28.88 -1.92 45.68
N SER A 165 29.37 -1.36 44.57
CA SER A 165 28.79 -0.23 43.83
C SER A 165 29.02 -0.41 42.33
N ASP A 166 28.05 -0.07 41.50
CA ASP A 166 28.21 -0.01 40.04
C ASP A 166 27.21 0.96 39.39
N ASN A 167 27.22 0.99 38.06
CA ASN A 167 26.32 1.74 37.19
C ASN A 167 25.38 0.79 36.43
N PHE A 168 24.28 1.31 35.91
CA PHE A 168 23.27 0.61 35.11
C PHE A 168 22.86 1.46 33.89
N ASP A 169 23.83 2.17 33.29
CA ASP A 169 23.60 2.96 32.07
C ASP A 169 23.13 2.02 30.94
N SER A 170 22.04 2.38 30.26
CA SER A 170 21.38 1.50 29.30
C SER A 170 20.52 2.26 28.29
N ASP A 171 20.64 1.91 27.02
CA ASP A 171 19.80 2.45 25.96
C ASP A 171 18.39 1.82 25.99
N LEU A 172 17.36 2.65 25.77
CA LEU A 172 15.95 2.28 25.78
C LEU A 172 15.31 2.36 24.38
N GLY A 173 15.99 2.99 23.42
CA GLY A 173 15.53 3.17 22.04
C GLY A 173 14.53 4.32 21.85
N ASN A 174 13.90 4.37 20.68
CA ASN A 174 12.88 5.38 20.37
C ASN A 174 11.60 5.16 21.19
N LEU A 175 11.22 6.16 21.98
CA LEU A 175 9.97 6.16 22.76
C LEU A 175 9.02 7.26 22.28
N SER A 176 7.72 7.05 22.46
CA SER A 176 6.64 7.95 22.09
C SER A 176 6.18 8.85 23.25
N VAL A 177 5.53 9.97 22.92
CA VAL A 177 4.90 10.85 23.91
C VAL A 177 3.81 10.09 24.67
N GLY A 178 3.96 9.98 25.99
CA GLY A 178 3.07 9.22 26.87
C GLY A 178 3.60 7.86 27.31
N ASP A 179 4.67 7.34 26.68
CA ASP A 179 5.35 6.14 27.16
C ASP A 179 5.90 6.34 28.57
N THR A 180 5.93 5.30 29.38
CA THR A 180 6.44 5.37 30.76
C THR A 180 7.57 4.39 30.97
N ILE A 181 8.74 4.93 31.32
CA ILE A 181 9.94 4.20 31.72
C ILE A 181 9.78 3.84 33.20
N TYR A 182 9.99 2.57 33.57
CA TYR A 182 9.92 2.08 34.94
C TYR A 182 11.27 1.49 35.36
N VAL A 183 11.95 2.14 36.31
CA VAL A 183 13.20 1.64 36.93
C VAL A 183 12.85 1.06 38.30
N GLY A 184 13.04 -0.24 38.46
CA GLY A 184 12.75 -0.99 39.69
C GLY A 184 14.00 -1.41 40.45
N ILE A 185 13.94 -1.30 41.78
CA ILE A 185 14.93 -1.84 42.71
C ILE A 185 14.31 -3.01 43.47
N GLY A 186 14.83 -4.21 43.21
CA GLY A 186 14.37 -5.48 43.78
C GLY A 186 15.39 -6.14 44.73
N PRO A 187 14.97 -7.15 45.51
CA PRO A 187 15.90 -8.07 46.20
C PRO A 187 16.66 -8.90 45.15
N ASP A 188 17.69 -9.66 45.53
CA ASP A 188 18.36 -10.52 44.54
C ASP A 188 17.43 -11.63 44.02
N GLY A 189 17.48 -11.86 42.70
CA GLY A 189 16.57 -12.76 42.00
C GLY A 189 16.60 -14.22 42.49
N PRO A 190 15.65 -15.07 42.04
CA PRO A 190 15.28 -16.33 42.72
C PRO A 190 16.44 -17.34 42.86
N GLY A 191 17.18 -17.22 43.97
CA GLY A 191 18.48 -17.87 44.18
C GLY A 191 18.73 -18.49 45.55
N GLY A 192 17.75 -18.46 46.48
CA GLY A 192 17.89 -19.01 47.84
C GLY A 192 18.64 -18.06 48.78
N GLY A 193 18.04 -16.90 49.01
CA GLY A 193 18.64 -15.70 49.61
C GLY A 193 17.55 -14.64 49.73
N SER A 194 17.43 -13.81 48.69
CA SER A 194 16.25 -13.02 48.29
C SER A 194 15.42 -12.50 49.46
N SER A 195 15.98 -11.51 50.16
CA SER A 195 15.34 -10.86 51.29
C SER A 195 15.49 -9.35 51.27
N LYS A 196 14.74 -8.67 52.14
CA LYS A 196 14.94 -7.24 52.49
C LYS A 196 15.90 -7.04 53.67
N GLY A 197 16.68 -8.07 54.02
CA GLY A 197 17.57 -8.13 55.18
C GLY A 197 18.86 -7.29 55.11
N ASN A 198 18.75 -5.96 55.19
CA ASN A 198 19.82 -4.92 55.15
C ASN A 198 20.19 -4.38 53.74
N ASP A 199 19.30 -4.53 52.78
CA ASP A 199 19.56 -4.34 51.34
C ASP A 199 19.28 -2.90 50.84
N GLY A 200 19.39 -1.93 51.74
CA GLY A 200 19.28 -0.51 51.39
C GLY A 200 20.50 -0.01 50.62
N VAL A 201 20.26 0.77 49.56
CA VAL A 201 21.26 1.30 48.65
C VAL A 201 21.18 2.82 48.52
N GLY A 202 22.33 3.48 48.30
CA GLY A 202 22.35 4.78 47.63
C GLY A 202 22.03 4.57 46.15
N PHE A 203 21.25 5.46 45.56
CA PHE A 203 20.68 5.30 44.22
C PHE A 203 20.46 6.65 43.55
N ASP A 204 20.89 6.76 42.29
CA ASP A 204 20.80 7.94 41.42
C ASP A 204 20.80 7.51 39.94
N PHE A 205 20.17 8.30 39.06
CA PHE A 205 20.26 8.18 37.59
C PHE A 205 19.62 9.37 36.87
N SER A 206 20.15 9.67 35.70
CA SER A 206 19.55 10.56 34.70
C SER A 206 18.86 9.77 33.58
N ILE A 207 17.84 10.38 32.98
CA ILE A 207 17.21 9.95 31.72
C ILE A 207 17.56 11.01 30.67
N THR A 208 18.30 10.59 29.67
CA THR A 208 18.70 11.41 28.52
C THR A 208 17.85 11.11 27.30
N LEU A 209 17.43 12.18 26.61
CA LEU A 209 16.99 12.17 25.23
C LEU A 209 18.21 12.49 24.36
N GLY A 210 18.49 11.69 23.33
CA GLY A 210 19.46 12.07 22.31
C GLY A 210 19.00 13.32 21.57
N GLU A 211 19.91 14.21 21.17
CA GLU A 211 19.64 15.02 19.98
C GLU A 211 19.48 14.03 18.82
N THR A 212 18.24 13.80 18.39
CA THR A 212 17.96 13.40 17.01
C THR A 212 18.72 14.39 16.13
N GLU A 213 19.67 13.91 15.33
CA GLU A 213 20.08 14.66 14.14
C GLU A 213 18.75 15.04 13.44
N PRO A 214 18.52 16.31 13.08
CA PRO A 214 17.27 16.66 12.42
C PRO A 214 17.20 15.81 11.15
N GLU A 215 16.14 15.00 11.01
CA GLU A 215 15.97 14.14 9.84
C GLU A 215 16.18 15.00 8.58
N PRO A 216 16.92 14.47 7.58
CA PRO A 216 17.19 15.23 6.37
C PRO A 216 15.86 15.71 5.78
N PRO A 217 15.77 16.97 5.32
CA PRO A 217 14.53 17.48 4.78
C PRO A 217 14.06 16.56 3.65
N VAL A 218 12.81 16.13 3.71
CA VAL A 218 12.25 15.23 2.70
C VAL A 218 12.39 15.92 1.35
N THR A 219 13.16 15.33 0.46
CA THR A 219 13.46 15.88 -0.86
C THR A 219 12.70 15.07 -1.89
N VAL A 220 11.99 15.75 -2.79
CA VAL A 220 11.53 15.16 -4.05
C VAL A 220 12.38 15.76 -5.17
N SER A 221 13.21 14.92 -5.78
CA SER A 221 14.10 15.30 -6.89
C SER A 221 13.41 15.00 -8.22
N ILE A 222 13.43 15.98 -9.13
CA ILE A 222 12.55 16.04 -10.31
C ILE A 222 13.41 16.22 -11.55
N ASP A 223 13.41 15.24 -12.47
CA ASP A 223 14.06 15.36 -13.79
C ASP A 223 13.05 15.42 -14.93
N LEU A 224 12.85 16.64 -15.44
CA LEU A 224 12.07 16.95 -16.63
C LEU A 224 12.75 16.54 -17.95
N GLU A 225 14.04 16.16 -17.92
CA GLU A 225 14.85 15.87 -19.12
C GLU A 225 15.07 14.37 -19.36
N THR A 226 14.63 13.49 -18.46
CA THR A 226 14.68 12.03 -18.60
C THR A 226 13.28 11.42 -18.65
N GLN A 227 12.93 10.77 -19.76
CA GLN A 227 11.67 10.03 -19.90
C GLN A 227 11.74 8.72 -19.10
N ARG A 228 10.65 8.34 -18.45
CA ARG A 228 10.52 7.08 -17.71
C ARG A 228 9.45 6.19 -18.33
N TYR A 229 9.75 4.91 -18.44
CA TYR A 229 8.82 3.85 -18.86
C TYR A 229 8.63 2.86 -17.71
N LEU A 230 7.38 2.49 -17.42
CA LEU A 230 7.02 1.28 -16.67
C LEU A 230 6.93 0.15 -17.68
N SER A 231 7.93 -0.74 -17.71
CA SER A 231 8.14 -1.72 -18.77
C SER A 231 8.08 -1.08 -20.18
N GLY A 232 6.92 -1.11 -20.85
CA GLY A 232 6.70 -0.48 -22.17
C GLY A 232 5.79 0.77 -22.17
N VAL A 233 5.41 1.31 -21.02
CA VAL A 233 4.39 2.38 -20.88
C VAL A 233 5.00 3.64 -20.27
N SER A 234 4.96 4.77 -21.00
CA SER A 234 5.37 6.10 -20.47
C SER A 234 4.17 7.01 -20.25
N ASP A 235 3.38 7.27 -21.31
CA ASP A 235 2.12 8.03 -21.23
C ASP A 235 1.22 7.57 -20.07
N LEU A 236 0.56 8.53 -19.43
CA LEU A 236 -0.48 8.27 -18.44
C LEU A 236 -1.81 7.93 -19.12
N ASP A 237 -2.20 6.66 -19.13
CA ASP A 237 -3.54 6.22 -19.51
C ASP A 237 -4.57 6.67 -18.44
N ARG A 238 -5.10 7.87 -18.63
CA ARG A 238 -6.13 8.48 -17.77
C ARG A 238 -7.33 7.57 -17.56
N ASP A 239 -7.71 6.77 -18.55
CA ASP A 239 -8.91 5.94 -18.53
C ASP A 239 -8.74 4.73 -17.59
N LYS A 240 -7.51 4.36 -17.22
CA LYS A 240 -7.23 3.38 -16.15
C LYS A 240 -7.42 3.91 -14.72
N PHE A 241 -7.37 5.23 -14.50
CA PHE A 241 -7.27 5.81 -13.14
C PHE A 241 -8.39 6.77 -12.78
N PHE A 242 -8.73 7.67 -13.69
CA PHE A 242 -9.70 8.74 -13.45
C PHE A 242 -11.09 8.28 -13.90
N THR A 243 -11.54 7.15 -13.36
CA THR A 243 -12.85 6.56 -13.67
C THR A 243 -13.91 6.95 -12.63
N HIS A 244 -15.18 6.79 -13.00
CA HIS A 244 -16.34 7.06 -12.15
C HIS A 244 -17.12 5.77 -11.88
N HIS A 245 -17.46 5.43 -10.62
CA HIS A 245 -18.21 4.20 -10.29
C HIS A 245 -19.71 4.34 -10.66
N SER A 246 -19.96 4.36 -11.97
CA SER A 246 -21.27 4.33 -12.60
C SER A 246 -21.16 3.99 -14.09
N GLY A 247 -21.95 3.03 -14.56
CA GLY A 247 -22.19 2.77 -15.99
C GLY A 247 -23.30 3.65 -16.61
N ASN A 248 -23.91 4.56 -15.85
CA ASN A 248 -25.08 5.33 -16.28
C ASN A 248 -24.76 6.25 -17.48
N THR A 249 -25.44 6.03 -18.61
CA THR A 249 -25.32 6.81 -19.85
C THR A 249 -26.49 7.78 -20.09
N SER A 250 -27.58 7.69 -19.33
CA SER A 250 -28.83 8.43 -19.57
C SER A 250 -28.93 9.74 -18.81
N ASP A 251 -28.27 9.88 -17.66
CA ASP A 251 -28.30 11.10 -16.86
C ASP A 251 -27.39 12.20 -17.46
N SER A 252 -28.00 13.33 -17.82
CA SER A 252 -27.30 14.44 -18.48
C SER A 252 -26.33 15.20 -17.58
N GLN A 253 -26.42 15.08 -16.24
CA GLN A 253 -25.41 15.66 -15.35
C GLN A 253 -24.19 14.75 -15.22
N ILE A 254 -24.39 13.42 -15.20
CA ILE A 254 -23.27 12.46 -15.20
C ILE A 254 -22.47 12.58 -16.51
N SER A 255 -23.16 12.61 -17.65
CA SER A 255 -22.51 12.79 -18.95
C SER A 255 -21.90 14.18 -19.14
N ALA A 256 -22.42 15.23 -18.49
CA ALA A 256 -21.77 16.54 -18.46
C ALA A 256 -20.49 16.51 -17.59
N PHE A 257 -20.52 15.89 -16.41
CA PHE A 257 -19.37 15.72 -15.53
C PHE A 257 -18.22 14.96 -16.22
N ARG A 258 -18.50 13.80 -16.84
CA ARG A 258 -17.48 13.03 -17.60
C ARG A 258 -16.81 13.87 -18.70
N SER A 259 -17.60 14.69 -19.39
CA SER A 259 -17.10 15.62 -20.42
C SER A 259 -16.47 16.92 -19.87
N GLU A 260 -16.60 17.20 -18.58
CA GLU A 260 -16.01 18.37 -17.91
C GLU A 260 -14.68 18.01 -17.23
N TYR A 261 -14.53 16.77 -16.76
CA TYR A 261 -13.36 16.29 -16.02
C TYR A 261 -12.49 15.28 -16.77
N GLU A 262 -12.92 14.84 -17.96
CA GLU A 262 -12.22 13.85 -18.80
C GLU A 262 -12.02 12.55 -18.01
N VAL A 263 -13.17 11.92 -17.73
CA VAL A 263 -13.38 10.81 -16.79
C VAL A 263 -14.28 9.76 -17.45
N GLU A 264 -13.84 8.52 -17.52
CA GLU A 264 -14.61 7.41 -18.12
C GLU A 264 -15.42 6.57 -17.12
N ARG A 265 -16.24 5.66 -17.63
CA ARG A 265 -17.07 4.74 -16.84
C ARG A 265 -16.23 3.65 -16.16
N GLY A 266 -16.30 3.62 -14.84
CA GLY A 266 -15.76 2.57 -13.98
C GLY A 266 -16.63 1.32 -13.93
N ARG A 267 -17.72 1.31 -13.14
CA ARG A 267 -18.43 0.06 -12.75
C ARG A 267 -19.96 0.18 -12.71
N GLN A 268 -20.65 -0.95 -12.92
CA GLN A 268 -22.10 -1.08 -12.74
C GLN A 268 -22.48 -2.48 -12.26
N PHE A 269 -23.40 -2.55 -11.30
CA PHE A 269 -24.11 -3.77 -10.93
C PHE A 269 -25.19 -4.08 -11.98
N TRP A 270 -24.76 -4.73 -13.06
CA TRP A 270 -25.60 -5.27 -14.12
C TRP A 270 -24.88 -6.41 -14.84
N GLY A 271 -25.62 -7.45 -15.26
CA GLY A 271 -25.02 -8.56 -16.00
C GLY A 271 -26.00 -9.68 -16.38
N PRO A 272 -25.52 -10.68 -17.14
CA PRO A 272 -26.34 -11.79 -17.63
C PRO A 272 -27.00 -12.62 -16.53
N LEU A 273 -26.32 -12.93 -15.43
CA LEU A 273 -26.86 -13.80 -14.39
C LEU A 273 -28.00 -13.11 -13.57
N PRO A 274 -27.84 -11.86 -13.08
CA PRO A 274 -28.96 -11.10 -12.52
C PRO A 274 -30.12 -10.90 -13.52
N TYR A 275 -29.82 -10.63 -14.79
CA TYR A 275 -30.84 -10.54 -15.84
C TYR A 275 -31.59 -11.87 -16.04
N ALA A 276 -30.89 -13.01 -16.02
CA ALA A 276 -31.54 -14.32 -16.08
C ALA A 276 -32.50 -14.53 -14.90
N LYS A 277 -32.08 -14.22 -13.66
CA LYS A 277 -32.94 -14.26 -12.47
C LYS A 277 -34.18 -13.37 -12.65
N GLN A 278 -34.03 -12.15 -13.16
CA GLN A 278 -35.14 -11.23 -13.41
C GLN A 278 -36.13 -11.80 -14.44
N GLN A 279 -35.64 -12.41 -15.52
CA GLN A 279 -36.48 -12.95 -16.61
C GLN A 279 -37.15 -14.31 -16.28
N THR A 280 -36.58 -15.11 -15.38
CA THR A 280 -37.12 -16.45 -15.02
C THR A 280 -37.76 -16.52 -13.63
N GLY A 281 -37.47 -15.55 -12.76
CA GLY A 281 -37.83 -15.57 -11.35
C GLY A 281 -36.98 -16.52 -10.48
N GLN A 282 -35.90 -17.10 -11.02
CA GLN A 282 -35.10 -18.10 -10.29
C GLN A 282 -33.60 -18.06 -10.65
N VAL A 283 -32.75 -18.01 -9.62
CA VAL A 283 -31.28 -18.15 -9.76
C VAL A 283 -30.93 -19.55 -10.28
N GLY A 284 -29.94 -19.65 -11.16
CA GLY A 284 -29.55 -20.91 -11.81
C GLY A 284 -30.51 -21.40 -12.91
N VAL A 285 -31.50 -20.59 -13.30
CA VAL A 285 -32.45 -20.89 -14.39
C VAL A 285 -32.35 -19.82 -15.47
N TYR A 286 -32.01 -20.26 -16.69
CA TYR A 286 -31.66 -19.38 -17.79
C TYR A 286 -32.77 -19.30 -18.86
N PRO A 287 -33.08 -18.10 -19.39
CA PRO A 287 -34.01 -17.95 -20.51
C PRO A 287 -33.62 -18.79 -21.73
N ASN A 288 -34.61 -19.37 -22.42
CA ASN A 288 -34.42 -20.14 -23.65
C ASN A 288 -34.18 -19.24 -24.88
N THR A 289 -33.08 -18.47 -24.81
CA THR A 289 -32.54 -17.66 -25.91
C THR A 289 -31.85 -18.57 -26.92
N THR A 290 -32.00 -18.30 -28.23
CA THR A 290 -31.25 -19.03 -29.27
C THR A 290 -29.92 -18.31 -29.51
N PRO A 291 -28.75 -18.95 -29.32
CA PRO A 291 -27.46 -18.28 -29.49
C PRO A 291 -27.26 -17.72 -30.90
N SER A 292 -26.63 -16.56 -30.99
CA SER A 292 -26.35 -15.89 -32.26
C SER A 292 -25.38 -16.68 -33.14
N THR A 293 -25.76 -16.86 -34.40
CA THR A 293 -24.86 -17.42 -35.43
C THR A 293 -23.89 -16.37 -36.00
N ASP A 294 -23.99 -15.11 -35.57
CA ASP A 294 -23.11 -14.03 -35.97
C ASP A 294 -21.92 -13.93 -35.00
N GLN A 295 -20.76 -14.38 -35.50
CA GLN A 295 -19.49 -14.41 -34.80
C GLN A 295 -18.58 -13.24 -35.18
N SER A 296 -19.16 -12.10 -35.57
CA SER A 296 -18.42 -10.83 -35.60
C SER A 296 -18.12 -10.35 -34.18
N VAL A 297 -16.92 -9.76 -34.01
CA VAL A 297 -16.47 -9.19 -32.72
C VAL A 297 -17.43 -8.07 -32.32
N ARG A 298 -17.96 -8.15 -31.10
CA ARG A 298 -18.87 -7.16 -30.52
C ARG A 298 -18.11 -5.86 -30.24
N PRO A 299 -18.71 -4.68 -30.46
CA PRO A 299 -18.14 -3.43 -29.96
C PRO A 299 -18.14 -3.44 -28.43
N VAL A 300 -17.01 -3.07 -27.84
CA VAL A 300 -16.86 -2.93 -26.38
C VAL A 300 -17.26 -1.53 -25.92
N SER A 301 -17.56 -1.44 -24.64
CA SER A 301 -17.75 -0.21 -23.89
C SER A 301 -16.96 -0.34 -22.59
N GLN A 302 -16.03 0.57 -22.34
CA GLN A 302 -15.38 0.66 -21.04
C GLN A 302 -16.44 0.79 -19.95
N VAL A 303 -16.50 -0.24 -19.11
CA VAL A 303 -17.27 -0.37 -17.85
C VAL A 303 -17.06 -1.80 -17.34
N VAL A 304 -16.90 -1.95 -16.03
CA VAL A 304 -16.97 -3.23 -15.33
C VAL A 304 -18.43 -3.58 -15.06
N HIS A 305 -18.93 -4.62 -15.71
CA HIS A 305 -20.23 -5.22 -15.38
C HIS A 305 -20.06 -6.27 -14.27
N THR A 306 -20.79 -6.14 -13.17
CA THR A 306 -20.80 -7.11 -12.08
C THR A 306 -22.22 -7.45 -11.61
N GLY A 307 -22.36 -8.44 -10.72
CA GLY A 307 -23.62 -8.79 -10.06
C GLY A 307 -23.39 -9.27 -8.65
N HIS A 308 -24.41 -9.24 -7.79
CA HIS A 308 -24.26 -9.81 -6.45
C HIS A 308 -24.19 -11.35 -6.54
N PRO A 309 -23.43 -12.02 -5.66
CA PRO A 309 -23.34 -13.49 -5.64
C PRO A 309 -24.71 -14.14 -5.44
N ARG A 310 -25.59 -13.47 -4.68
CA ARG A 310 -27.00 -13.86 -4.43
C ARG A 310 -27.81 -14.07 -5.71
N ASP A 311 -27.45 -13.38 -6.79
CA ASP A 311 -28.14 -13.41 -8.07
C ASP A 311 -27.43 -14.27 -9.13
N ALA A 312 -26.18 -14.68 -8.87
CA ALA A 312 -25.35 -15.45 -9.79
C ALA A 312 -25.60 -16.96 -9.72
N LEU A 313 -25.63 -17.55 -8.52
CA LEU A 313 -25.68 -19.02 -8.35
C LEU A 313 -26.29 -19.52 -7.03
N ARG A 314 -26.51 -20.83 -6.98
CA ARG A 314 -26.68 -21.69 -5.80
C ARG A 314 -25.74 -22.89 -5.89
N TYR A 315 -25.61 -23.70 -4.83
CA TYR A 315 -24.62 -24.78 -4.79
C TYR A 315 -24.88 -25.86 -5.85
N ASP A 316 -26.15 -26.10 -6.19
CA ASP A 316 -26.57 -27.04 -7.23
C ASP A 316 -26.59 -26.46 -8.66
N THR A 317 -26.19 -25.21 -8.86
CA THR A 317 -26.17 -24.55 -10.18
C THR A 317 -25.21 -25.26 -11.15
N ASP A 318 -25.71 -25.51 -12.36
CA ASP A 318 -24.91 -26.01 -13.48
C ASP A 318 -24.07 -24.85 -14.05
N VAL A 319 -22.76 -24.88 -13.77
CA VAL A 319 -21.82 -23.80 -14.16
C VAL A 319 -21.59 -23.75 -15.67
N GLN A 320 -21.77 -24.87 -16.39
CA GLN A 320 -21.72 -24.84 -17.85
C GLN A 320 -22.96 -24.16 -18.41
N ALA A 321 -24.15 -24.51 -17.91
CA ALA A 321 -25.39 -23.84 -18.34
C ALA A 321 -25.38 -22.33 -18.02
N ALA A 322 -24.70 -21.92 -16.94
CA ALA A 322 -24.46 -20.52 -16.63
C ALA A 322 -23.53 -19.84 -17.66
N ALA A 323 -22.38 -20.44 -17.96
CA ALA A 323 -21.41 -19.92 -18.92
C ALA A 323 -21.96 -19.87 -20.36
N ASP A 324 -22.63 -20.94 -20.80
CA ASP A 324 -23.37 -21.01 -22.06
C ASP A 324 -24.40 -19.86 -22.18
N TYR A 325 -25.03 -19.48 -21.07
CA TYR A 325 -25.96 -18.35 -21.05
C TYR A 325 -25.27 -16.98 -21.07
N VAL A 326 -24.13 -16.82 -20.38
CA VAL A 326 -23.32 -15.58 -20.41
C VAL A 326 -22.94 -15.22 -21.84
N THR A 327 -22.37 -16.16 -22.59
CA THR A 327 -21.97 -15.94 -23.99
C THR A 327 -23.19 -15.75 -24.90
N THR A 328 -24.27 -16.50 -24.67
CA THR A 328 -25.55 -16.31 -25.37
C THR A 328 -26.12 -14.90 -25.16
N TYR A 329 -26.06 -14.37 -23.95
CA TYR A 329 -26.53 -13.02 -23.63
C TYR A 329 -25.72 -11.96 -24.39
N TYR A 330 -24.40 -11.96 -24.25
CA TYR A 330 -23.53 -10.95 -24.87
C TYR A 330 -23.45 -11.02 -26.40
N THR A 331 -23.80 -12.18 -27.00
CA THR A 331 -23.85 -12.32 -28.47
C THR A 331 -25.24 -12.10 -29.08
N THR A 332 -26.31 -12.04 -28.28
CA THR A 332 -27.70 -12.12 -28.80
C THR A 332 -28.68 -11.11 -28.18
N VAL A 333 -28.51 -10.75 -26.90
CA VAL A 333 -29.47 -9.90 -26.16
C VAL A 333 -29.07 -8.43 -26.19
N VAL A 334 -27.77 -8.15 -26.19
CA VAL A 334 -27.18 -6.81 -26.32
C VAL A 334 -26.43 -6.65 -27.64
N ASN A 335 -26.25 -5.40 -28.09
CA ASN A 335 -25.45 -5.09 -29.29
C ASN A 335 -23.99 -4.81 -28.92
N ASP A 336 -23.81 -4.04 -27.85
CA ASP A 336 -22.52 -3.63 -27.29
C ASP A 336 -22.28 -4.41 -25.99
N VAL A 337 -21.03 -4.77 -25.72
CA VAL A 337 -20.63 -5.55 -24.53
C VAL A 337 -19.77 -4.69 -23.59
N PRO A 338 -19.73 -4.97 -22.28
CA PRO A 338 -18.72 -4.35 -21.41
C PRO A 338 -17.33 -4.76 -21.88
N GLU A 339 -16.34 -3.91 -21.61
CA GLU A 339 -14.92 -4.25 -21.78
C GLU A 339 -14.43 -5.19 -20.67
N PHE A 340 -15.04 -5.13 -19.49
CA PHE A 340 -14.72 -5.98 -18.35
C PHE A 340 -15.99 -6.63 -17.78
N TYR A 341 -16.03 -7.96 -17.74
CA TYR A 341 -17.03 -8.71 -17.01
C TYR A 341 -16.44 -9.31 -15.73
N GLU A 342 -17.04 -8.96 -14.60
CA GLU A 342 -16.65 -9.42 -13.26
C GLU A 342 -17.83 -10.19 -12.65
N PRO A 343 -17.99 -11.51 -12.95
CA PRO A 343 -19.19 -12.30 -12.67
C PRO A 343 -19.88 -12.13 -11.32
N MET A 344 -19.12 -11.88 -10.24
CA MET A 344 -19.64 -11.66 -8.89
C MET A 344 -18.87 -10.54 -8.16
N ASN A 345 -19.60 -9.72 -7.40
CA ASN A 345 -19.04 -8.80 -6.44
C ASN A 345 -18.81 -9.51 -5.09
N GLU A 346 -17.58 -9.53 -4.59
CA GLU A 346 -17.25 -9.95 -3.21
C GLU A 346 -17.73 -11.37 -2.79
N PRO A 347 -17.68 -12.39 -3.67
CA PRO A 347 -18.27 -13.72 -3.44
C PRO A 347 -17.76 -14.43 -2.20
N PHE A 348 -16.47 -14.32 -1.89
CA PHE A 348 -15.84 -15.15 -0.85
C PHE A 348 -16.14 -14.73 0.59
N VAL A 349 -16.63 -13.50 0.82
CA VAL A 349 -17.18 -13.08 2.13
C VAL A 349 -18.64 -13.49 2.27
N HIS A 350 -19.42 -13.43 1.19
CA HIS A 350 -20.83 -13.85 1.14
C HIS A 350 -21.04 -15.38 1.12
N ALA A 351 -20.01 -16.18 0.86
CA ALA A 351 -20.09 -17.65 0.78
C ALA A 351 -20.58 -18.38 2.06
N GLY A 352 -20.84 -17.66 3.15
CA GLY A 352 -21.41 -18.18 4.40
C GLY A 352 -22.86 -17.72 4.67
N ASP A 353 -23.46 -16.92 3.79
CA ASP A 353 -24.78 -16.32 4.01
C ASP A 353 -25.92 -17.34 3.93
N SER A 354 -27.06 -16.99 4.52
CA SER A 354 -28.20 -17.89 4.73
C SER A 354 -28.76 -18.52 3.46
N GLU A 355 -28.63 -17.83 2.33
CA GLU A 355 -29.08 -18.30 1.02
C GLU A 355 -28.16 -19.33 0.34
N PHE A 356 -26.91 -19.46 0.83
CA PHE A 356 -25.93 -20.47 0.43
C PHE A 356 -25.88 -21.66 1.41
N SER A 357 -26.88 -21.78 2.30
CA SER A 357 -27.01 -22.87 3.27
C SER A 357 -27.37 -24.23 2.66
N ASP A 358 -27.50 -24.30 1.34
CA ASP A 358 -27.54 -25.53 0.54
C ASP A 358 -26.14 -26.14 0.32
N ALA A 359 -25.07 -25.35 0.49
CA ALA A 359 -23.69 -25.82 0.43
C ALA A 359 -23.31 -26.68 1.65
N PRO A 360 -22.44 -27.71 1.47
CA PRO A 360 -21.97 -28.54 2.58
C PRO A 360 -20.96 -27.82 3.49
N SER A 361 -20.33 -26.74 3.02
CA SER A 361 -19.54 -25.78 3.81
C SER A 361 -19.31 -24.48 3.03
N THR A 362 -18.91 -23.42 3.74
CA THR A 362 -18.46 -22.14 3.14
C THR A 362 -17.27 -22.33 2.19
N GLU A 363 -16.35 -23.25 2.51
CA GLU A 363 -15.22 -23.62 1.65
C GLU A 363 -15.69 -24.22 0.32
N ALA A 364 -16.72 -25.07 0.36
CA ALA A 364 -17.30 -25.67 -0.84
C ALA A 364 -18.06 -24.63 -1.69
N MET A 365 -18.70 -23.63 -1.06
CA MET A 365 -19.30 -22.51 -1.79
C MET A 365 -18.25 -21.60 -2.43
N ARG A 366 -17.15 -21.26 -1.73
CA ARG A 366 -16.02 -20.51 -2.33
C ARG A 366 -15.41 -21.23 -3.53
N LEU A 367 -15.22 -22.55 -3.45
CA LEU A 367 -14.77 -23.34 -4.60
C LEU A 367 -15.80 -23.31 -5.73
N LYS A 368 -17.09 -23.50 -5.42
CA LYS A 368 -18.19 -23.47 -6.42
C LYS A 368 -18.31 -22.11 -7.13
N MET A 369 -18.02 -21.02 -6.43
CA MET A 369 -17.92 -19.68 -6.99
C MET A 369 -16.72 -19.56 -7.95
N ALA A 370 -15.55 -20.09 -7.59
CA ALA A 370 -14.38 -20.12 -8.48
C ALA A 370 -14.61 -21.02 -9.73
N GLU A 371 -15.27 -22.17 -9.57
CA GLU A 371 -15.71 -23.04 -10.69
C GLU A 371 -16.61 -22.28 -11.69
N LEU A 372 -17.45 -21.34 -11.22
CA LEU A 372 -18.29 -20.52 -12.09
C LEU A 372 -17.47 -19.47 -12.87
N TYR A 373 -16.50 -18.80 -12.24
CA TYR A 373 -15.58 -17.91 -12.97
C TYR A 373 -14.79 -18.68 -14.04
N ALA A 374 -14.26 -19.85 -13.69
CA ALA A 374 -13.49 -20.69 -14.62
C ALA A 374 -14.31 -21.05 -15.88
N ALA A 375 -15.53 -21.56 -15.70
CA ALA A 375 -16.42 -21.91 -16.81
C ALA A 375 -16.84 -20.69 -17.64
N ILE A 376 -17.05 -19.53 -17.01
CA ILE A 376 -17.39 -18.29 -17.73
C ILE A 376 -16.21 -17.81 -18.58
N GLY A 377 -14.99 -17.81 -18.04
CA GLY A 377 -13.78 -17.47 -18.78
C GLY A 377 -13.57 -18.40 -19.98
N GLU A 378 -13.55 -19.71 -19.74
CA GLU A 378 -13.39 -20.74 -20.79
C GLU A 378 -14.42 -20.57 -21.92
N ALA A 379 -15.67 -20.24 -21.59
CA ALA A 379 -16.71 -20.00 -22.60
C ALA A 379 -16.54 -18.67 -23.36
N VAL A 380 -16.00 -17.62 -22.73
CA VAL A 380 -15.69 -16.34 -23.40
C VAL A 380 -14.50 -16.51 -24.35
N ASP A 381 -13.44 -17.19 -23.92
CA ASP A 381 -12.29 -17.59 -24.76
C ASP A 381 -12.75 -18.35 -26.03
N ASP A 382 -13.62 -19.34 -25.85
CA ASP A 382 -14.16 -20.18 -26.94
C ASP A 382 -15.21 -19.44 -27.82
N THR A 383 -15.52 -18.16 -27.55
CA THR A 383 -16.50 -17.34 -28.28
C THR A 383 -15.82 -16.18 -29.05
N PRO A 384 -15.45 -16.35 -30.33
CA PRO A 384 -14.78 -15.32 -31.13
C PRO A 384 -15.50 -13.98 -31.25
N ALA A 385 -16.82 -13.94 -31.04
CA ALA A 385 -17.58 -12.70 -30.97
C ALA A 385 -17.21 -11.81 -29.76
N LEU A 386 -16.62 -12.38 -28.71
CA LEU A 386 -16.32 -11.71 -27.44
C LEU A 386 -14.82 -11.47 -27.21
N ALA A 387 -13.98 -11.66 -28.24
CA ALA A 387 -12.51 -11.58 -28.18
C ALA A 387 -11.89 -10.21 -27.79
N ASN A 388 -12.71 -9.24 -27.38
CA ASN A 388 -12.31 -7.94 -26.82
C ASN A 388 -12.88 -7.70 -25.40
N MET A 389 -13.69 -8.62 -24.85
CA MET A 389 -14.28 -8.53 -23.51
C MET A 389 -13.44 -9.35 -22.54
N ASN A 390 -12.79 -8.66 -21.59
CA ASN A 390 -11.97 -9.25 -20.55
C ASN A 390 -12.86 -9.85 -19.44
N VAL A 391 -12.53 -11.03 -18.92
CA VAL A 391 -13.14 -11.62 -17.72
C VAL A 391 -12.19 -11.47 -16.54
N VAL A 392 -12.62 -10.75 -15.50
CA VAL A 392 -11.78 -10.41 -14.33
C VAL A 392 -12.39 -10.98 -13.05
N GLY A 393 -11.56 -11.34 -12.08
CA GLY A 393 -12.06 -11.91 -10.82
C GLY A 393 -11.06 -11.98 -9.66
N TYR A 394 -11.50 -12.01 -8.40
CA TYR A 394 -12.87 -12.32 -7.95
C TYR A 394 -13.56 -11.18 -7.17
N ALA A 395 -13.19 -9.91 -7.37
CA ALA A 395 -13.62 -8.78 -6.54
C ALA A 395 -13.28 -9.03 -5.05
N SER A 396 -11.99 -9.20 -4.74
CA SER A 396 -11.57 -9.60 -3.38
C SER A 396 -11.79 -8.50 -2.33
N ALA A 397 -12.95 -8.54 -1.66
CA ALA A 397 -13.37 -7.65 -0.56
C ALA A 397 -12.38 -7.55 0.63
N TRP A 398 -11.69 -8.66 0.93
CA TRP A 398 -10.90 -8.82 2.14
C TRP A 398 -9.52 -9.44 1.82
N PRO A 399 -8.59 -8.69 1.20
CA PRO A 399 -7.25 -9.16 0.89
C PRO A 399 -6.34 -9.10 2.13
N SER A 400 -6.69 -9.83 3.19
CA SER A 400 -5.81 -10.04 4.36
C SER A 400 -5.09 -11.37 4.22
N MET A 401 -4.18 -11.41 3.23
CA MET A 401 -3.48 -12.60 2.74
C MET A 401 -2.68 -13.32 3.84
N GLU A 402 -2.13 -12.56 4.78
CA GLU A 402 -1.28 -12.99 5.89
C GLU A 402 -1.96 -13.92 6.91
N LEU A 403 -3.28 -13.85 7.02
CA LEU A 403 -4.00 -14.44 8.14
C LEU A 403 -3.88 -15.97 8.18
N TRP A 404 -3.76 -16.48 9.41
CA TRP A 404 -3.57 -17.91 9.72
C TRP A 404 -2.29 -18.51 9.10
N ASP A 405 -1.16 -17.79 9.19
CA ASP A 405 0.11 -18.13 8.53
C ASP A 405 -0.06 -18.34 7.01
N PHE A 406 -0.67 -17.33 6.38
CA PHE A 406 -1.08 -17.33 4.97
C PHE A 406 -2.10 -18.41 4.57
N GLY A 407 -2.72 -19.09 5.54
CA GLY A 407 -3.88 -19.96 5.29
C GLY A 407 -5.08 -19.22 4.67
N HIS A 408 -5.18 -17.89 4.84
CA HIS A 408 -6.15 -17.06 4.11
C HIS A 408 -5.82 -17.00 2.61
N TRP A 409 -4.60 -16.59 2.26
CA TRP A 409 -4.10 -16.62 0.88
C TRP A 409 -4.34 -17.97 0.20
N ASP A 410 -3.89 -19.07 0.81
CA ASP A 410 -3.95 -20.43 0.26
C ASP A 410 -5.38 -20.89 -0.09
N SER A 411 -6.39 -20.40 0.63
CA SER A 411 -7.79 -20.86 0.53
C SER A 411 -8.77 -19.81 -0.01
N ARG A 412 -8.25 -18.66 -0.48
CA ARG A 412 -9.00 -17.61 -1.18
C ARG A 412 -8.31 -17.28 -2.51
N MET A 413 -7.40 -16.31 -2.54
CA MET A 413 -6.79 -15.83 -3.79
C MET A 413 -5.96 -16.90 -4.49
N LYS A 414 -5.10 -17.64 -3.77
CA LYS A 414 -4.33 -18.74 -4.38
C LYS A 414 -5.23 -19.82 -4.97
N MET A 415 -6.30 -20.19 -4.24
CA MET A 415 -7.31 -21.16 -4.69
C MET A 415 -8.03 -20.68 -5.96
N PHE A 416 -8.38 -19.40 -6.02
CA PHE A 416 -8.98 -18.80 -7.21
C PHE A 416 -8.02 -18.81 -8.41
N MET A 417 -6.78 -18.37 -8.23
CA MET A 417 -5.73 -18.41 -9.26
C MET A 417 -5.43 -19.85 -9.72
N ASP A 418 -5.54 -20.84 -8.83
CA ASP A 418 -5.37 -22.27 -9.16
C ASP A 418 -6.56 -22.89 -9.92
N VAL A 419 -7.78 -22.36 -9.76
CA VAL A 419 -9.04 -22.94 -10.29
C VAL A 419 -9.57 -22.21 -11.52
N ALA A 420 -9.53 -20.88 -11.52
CA ALA A 420 -10.08 -20.03 -12.57
C ALA A 420 -9.02 -19.21 -13.33
N GLY A 421 -7.85 -18.96 -12.72
CA GLY A 421 -6.85 -18.01 -13.23
C GLY A 421 -6.26 -18.31 -14.62
N GLU A 422 -6.42 -19.52 -15.15
CA GLU A 422 -6.07 -19.83 -16.54
C GLU A 422 -6.90 -18.97 -17.52
N HIS A 423 -8.20 -18.80 -17.23
CA HIS A 423 -9.20 -18.12 -18.07
C HIS A 423 -9.64 -16.75 -17.55
N MET A 424 -8.87 -16.12 -16.66
CA MET A 424 -9.07 -14.72 -16.25
C MET A 424 -8.03 -13.84 -16.93
N ASP A 425 -8.43 -12.69 -17.45
CA ASP A 425 -7.51 -11.71 -18.06
C ASP A 425 -6.81 -10.87 -16.99
N ALA A 426 -7.49 -10.60 -15.86
CA ALA A 426 -6.92 -9.89 -14.73
C ALA A 426 -7.46 -10.37 -13.37
N PHE A 427 -6.64 -10.24 -12.32
CA PHE A 427 -7.04 -10.52 -10.94
C PHE A 427 -7.61 -9.28 -10.26
N SER A 428 -8.86 -9.35 -9.82
CA SER A 428 -9.58 -8.21 -9.24
C SER A 428 -9.70 -8.24 -7.71
N THR A 429 -9.34 -7.12 -7.11
CA THR A 429 -9.19 -6.93 -5.65
C THR A 429 -9.73 -5.57 -5.24
N HIS A 430 -10.44 -5.52 -4.11
CA HIS A 430 -10.92 -4.27 -3.54
C HIS A 430 -9.92 -3.77 -2.47
N LEU A 431 -9.45 -2.53 -2.62
CA LEU A 431 -8.43 -1.94 -1.73
C LEU A 431 -9.03 -0.81 -0.90
N TYR A 432 -9.43 -1.13 0.33
CA TYR A 432 -10.00 -0.17 1.28
C TYR A 432 -9.13 0.00 2.52
N ASP A 433 -8.88 1.25 2.89
CA ASP A 433 -8.55 1.62 4.28
C ASP A 433 -9.81 1.53 5.15
N GLY A 434 -9.65 1.02 6.37
CA GLY A 434 -10.75 0.80 7.31
C GLY A 434 -11.34 -0.61 7.20
N VAL A 435 -12.65 -0.75 7.44
CA VAL A 435 -13.38 -2.02 7.25
C VAL A 435 -14.43 -1.85 6.17
N ASN A 436 -14.31 -2.63 5.11
CA ASN A 436 -15.36 -2.85 4.12
C ASN A 436 -16.36 -3.89 4.67
N VAL A 437 -16.39 -5.14 4.15
CA VAL A 437 -17.31 -6.18 4.65
C VAL A 437 -16.79 -6.90 5.90
N THR A 438 -15.47 -7.12 6.02
CA THR A 438 -14.84 -7.87 7.12
C THR A 438 -13.37 -7.48 7.24
N GLY A 439 -12.83 -7.48 8.48
CA GLY A 439 -11.42 -7.20 8.75
C GLY A 439 -11.19 -6.36 10.01
N GLN A 440 -9.98 -5.82 10.14
CA GLN A 440 -9.60 -4.87 11.18
C GLN A 440 -9.66 -3.44 10.63
N ASN A 441 -10.11 -2.46 11.43
CA ASN A 441 -10.22 -1.06 11.03
C ASN A 441 -8.84 -0.39 10.92
N THR A 442 -8.16 -0.62 9.78
CA THR A 442 -6.71 -0.43 9.61
C THR A 442 -6.41 0.03 8.17
N ARG A 443 -5.26 0.68 7.95
CA ARG A 443 -4.87 1.12 6.59
C ARG A 443 -4.27 -0.02 5.78
N ARG A 444 -4.61 -0.05 4.50
CA ARG A 444 -3.94 -0.80 3.43
C ARG A 444 -3.02 0.07 2.60
N SER A 445 -3.31 1.38 2.50
CA SER A 445 -2.44 2.36 1.85
C SER A 445 -0.98 2.24 2.31
N GLY A 446 -0.05 2.40 1.36
CA GLY A 446 1.36 2.07 1.54
C GLY A 446 1.63 0.56 1.51
N SER A 447 2.60 0.12 2.31
CA SER A 447 3.29 -1.18 2.30
C SER A 447 2.38 -2.41 2.30
N ASN A 448 1.18 -2.34 2.89
CA ASN A 448 0.24 -3.46 2.89
C ASN A 448 -0.40 -3.69 1.51
N SER A 449 -0.85 -2.63 0.84
CA SER A 449 -1.38 -2.70 -0.54
C SER A 449 -0.29 -3.17 -1.50
N GLU A 450 0.93 -2.67 -1.34
CA GLU A 450 2.11 -3.12 -2.08
C GLU A 450 2.31 -4.65 -1.95
N ALA A 451 2.38 -5.18 -0.72
CA ALA A 451 2.59 -6.61 -0.46
C ALA A 451 1.44 -7.53 -0.93
N ILE A 452 0.21 -7.00 -0.99
CA ILE A 452 -0.96 -7.73 -1.51
C ILE A 452 -0.81 -7.96 -3.02
N LEU A 453 -0.44 -6.92 -3.76
CA LEU A 453 -0.31 -6.96 -5.22
C LEU A 453 0.96 -7.73 -5.63
N ASP A 454 2.09 -7.47 -4.98
CA ASP A 454 3.38 -8.17 -5.20
C ASP A 454 3.26 -9.69 -5.01
N LEU A 455 2.39 -10.16 -4.12
CA LEU A 455 2.14 -11.60 -3.90
C LEU A 455 1.28 -12.22 -5.03
N ILE A 456 0.33 -11.46 -5.59
CA ILE A 456 -0.49 -11.88 -6.75
C ILE A 456 0.39 -11.94 -8.01
N GLU A 457 1.25 -10.94 -8.23
CA GLU A 457 2.20 -10.90 -9.36
C GLU A 457 3.21 -12.05 -9.26
N THR A 458 3.85 -12.20 -8.09
CA THR A 458 4.81 -13.28 -7.83
C THR A 458 4.17 -14.66 -8.04
N TYR A 459 2.94 -14.88 -7.55
CA TYR A 459 2.27 -16.17 -7.76
C TYR A 459 1.80 -16.38 -9.20
N SER A 460 1.48 -15.31 -9.93
CA SER A 460 1.20 -15.40 -11.36
C SER A 460 2.44 -15.86 -12.13
N HIS A 461 3.59 -15.22 -11.90
CA HIS A 461 4.86 -15.63 -12.51
C HIS A 461 5.25 -17.07 -12.13
N VAL A 462 5.04 -17.49 -10.88
CA VAL A 462 5.22 -18.90 -10.44
C VAL A 462 4.34 -19.89 -11.21
N LYS A 463 3.12 -19.48 -11.59
CA LYS A 463 2.08 -20.34 -12.15
C LYS A 463 2.11 -20.43 -13.68
N TRP A 464 2.33 -19.29 -14.35
CA TRP A 464 2.27 -19.15 -15.82
C TRP A 464 3.61 -18.76 -16.45
N GLY A 465 4.56 -18.22 -15.67
CA GLY A 465 5.84 -17.65 -16.16
C GLY A 465 5.76 -16.15 -16.46
N GLU A 466 4.56 -15.58 -16.41
CA GLU A 466 4.20 -14.20 -16.71
C GLU A 466 3.33 -13.63 -15.58
N VAL A 467 3.29 -12.31 -15.43
CA VAL A 467 2.28 -11.65 -14.59
C VAL A 467 0.98 -11.56 -15.39
N LYS A 468 -0.15 -11.80 -14.72
CA LYS A 468 -1.46 -11.39 -15.23
C LYS A 468 -1.84 -10.07 -14.55
N PRO A 469 -2.32 -9.07 -15.31
CA PRO A 469 -2.67 -7.76 -14.76
C PRO A 469 -3.64 -7.78 -13.58
N HIS A 470 -3.69 -6.66 -12.86
CA HIS A 470 -4.72 -6.39 -11.87
C HIS A 470 -5.93 -5.66 -12.48
N ALA A 471 -7.07 -5.78 -11.81
CA ALA A 471 -8.21 -4.90 -12.00
C ALA A 471 -8.70 -4.43 -10.62
N ILE A 472 -8.38 -3.21 -10.21
CA ILE A 472 -8.74 -2.68 -8.89
C ILE A 472 -10.15 -2.09 -8.97
N THR A 473 -11.12 -3.00 -9.02
CA THR A 473 -12.52 -2.72 -9.36
C THR A 473 -13.28 -1.90 -8.31
N GLU A 474 -12.73 -1.77 -7.10
CA GLU A 474 -13.03 -0.71 -6.13
C GLU A 474 -11.81 -0.35 -5.28
N TYR A 475 -11.56 0.94 -5.02
CA TYR A 475 -10.61 1.35 -3.98
C TYR A 475 -10.99 2.65 -3.25
N GLY A 476 -10.48 2.82 -2.03
CA GLY A 476 -10.62 4.05 -1.25
C GLY A 476 -10.51 3.84 0.26
N GLY A 477 -11.38 4.47 1.02
CA GLY A 477 -11.44 4.33 2.49
C GLY A 477 -12.87 4.34 3.00
N ILE A 478 -13.15 3.59 4.07
CA ILE A 478 -14.48 3.51 4.70
C ILE A 478 -14.49 4.37 5.97
N GLU A 479 -15.32 5.42 6.00
CA GLU A 479 -15.29 6.38 7.09
C GLU A 479 -15.93 5.83 8.38
N SER A 480 -15.22 5.95 9.51
CA SER A 480 -15.72 5.55 10.83
C SER A 480 -15.64 6.70 11.85
N GLY A 481 -16.51 6.67 12.87
CA GLY A 481 -16.62 7.72 13.89
C GLY A 481 -17.54 8.91 13.54
N TYR A 482 -18.13 8.91 12.35
CA TYR A 482 -19.11 9.91 11.89
C TYR A 482 -20.56 9.41 12.05
N GLY A 483 -21.52 10.32 12.02
CA GLY A 483 -22.95 9.98 12.01
C GLY A 483 -23.50 9.75 10.60
N ASP A 484 -24.72 9.21 10.52
CA ASP A 484 -25.36 8.80 9.26
C ASP A 484 -25.60 9.98 8.29
N THR A 485 -25.87 11.18 8.82
CA THR A 485 -26.05 12.42 8.06
C THR A 485 -24.80 12.86 7.31
N TYR A 486 -24.97 13.40 6.10
CA TYR A 486 -23.90 13.97 5.30
C TYR A 486 -23.22 15.18 5.98
N THR A 487 -21.88 15.18 5.98
CA THR A 487 -21.06 16.38 6.15
C THR A 487 -19.91 16.37 5.15
N ASP A 488 -19.41 17.54 4.76
CA ASP A 488 -18.24 17.63 3.87
C ASP A 488 -17.00 17.02 4.55
N ILE A 489 -16.84 17.20 5.87
CA ILE A 489 -15.79 16.56 6.68
C ILE A 489 -15.80 15.03 6.53
N ARG A 490 -16.98 14.38 6.63
CA ARG A 490 -17.13 12.93 6.44
C ARG A 490 -16.83 12.56 4.99
N SER A 491 -17.50 13.23 4.04
CA SER A 491 -17.39 12.96 2.60
C SER A 491 -15.94 13.02 2.08
N ALA A 492 -15.11 13.87 2.69
CA ALA A 492 -13.71 14.06 2.34
C ALA A 492 -12.75 12.94 2.81
N GLN A 493 -13.04 12.22 3.91
CA GLN A 493 -12.02 11.34 4.52
C GLN A 493 -11.53 10.23 3.57
N SER A 494 -12.44 9.63 2.81
CA SER A 494 -12.12 8.61 1.80
C SER A 494 -11.22 9.12 0.67
N LEU A 495 -11.21 10.43 0.38
CA LEU A 495 -10.31 11.00 -0.65
C LEU A 495 -8.83 10.87 -0.27
N ARG A 496 -8.50 10.81 1.03
CA ARG A 496 -7.11 10.56 1.49
C ARG A 496 -6.64 9.20 0.97
N SER A 497 -7.37 8.15 1.33
CA SER A 497 -7.07 6.76 0.95
C SER A 497 -7.13 6.55 -0.56
N ILE A 498 -8.03 7.23 -1.28
CA ILE A 498 -8.06 7.23 -2.75
C ILE A 498 -6.73 7.77 -3.31
N ASN A 499 -6.23 8.92 -2.87
CA ASN A 499 -4.94 9.44 -3.37
C ASN A 499 -3.77 8.53 -2.97
N HIS A 500 -3.71 8.07 -1.72
CA HIS A 500 -2.63 7.18 -1.24
C HIS A 500 -2.53 5.87 -2.03
N LEU A 501 -3.66 5.29 -2.42
CA LEU A 501 -3.72 4.08 -3.23
C LEU A 501 -3.43 4.39 -4.71
N LEU A 502 -3.95 5.49 -5.26
CA LEU A 502 -3.69 5.91 -6.64
C LEU A 502 -2.19 5.98 -6.95
N PHE A 503 -1.36 6.56 -6.07
CA PHE A 503 0.10 6.61 -6.27
C PHE A 503 0.80 5.23 -6.30
N ASN A 504 0.23 4.19 -5.68
CA ASN A 504 0.70 2.79 -5.84
C ASN A 504 0.27 2.24 -7.21
N LEU A 505 -0.98 2.49 -7.62
CA LEU A 505 -1.53 1.97 -8.87
C LEU A 505 -0.88 2.63 -10.11
N LEU A 506 -0.49 3.90 -10.02
CA LEU A 506 0.25 4.59 -11.08
C LEU A 506 1.64 3.98 -11.36
N GLU A 507 2.25 3.31 -10.36
CA GLU A 507 3.52 2.56 -10.47
C GLU A 507 3.31 1.10 -10.96
N ARG A 508 2.10 0.78 -11.40
CA ARG A 508 1.71 -0.54 -11.95
C ARG A 508 0.88 -0.42 -13.22
N GLU A 509 0.96 0.70 -13.95
CA GLU A 509 0.13 0.91 -15.14
C GLU A 509 0.35 -0.15 -16.24
N ASP A 510 1.56 -0.70 -16.30
CA ASP A 510 1.96 -1.82 -17.15
C ASP A 510 1.20 -3.12 -16.80
N ASP A 511 1.10 -3.44 -15.50
CA ASP A 511 0.40 -4.61 -14.95
C ASP A 511 -1.05 -4.28 -14.48
N LEU A 512 -1.72 -3.27 -15.06
CA LEU A 512 -3.07 -2.84 -14.64
C LEU A 512 -4.00 -2.60 -15.84
N LEU A 513 -5.19 -3.24 -15.83
CA LEU A 513 -6.23 -3.00 -16.84
C LEU A 513 -7.15 -1.83 -16.47
N ILE A 514 -7.53 -1.71 -15.19
CA ILE A 514 -8.41 -0.64 -14.71
C ILE A 514 -8.32 -0.49 -13.19
N SER A 515 -8.48 0.74 -12.70
CA SER A 515 -8.70 1.05 -11.29
C SER A 515 -9.89 2.01 -11.12
N ILE A 516 -10.68 1.79 -10.06
CA ILE A 516 -11.95 2.49 -9.88
C ILE A 516 -12.04 3.05 -8.45
N PRO A 517 -11.85 4.37 -8.26
CA PRO A 517 -12.06 4.99 -6.96
C PRO A 517 -13.54 4.86 -6.59
N PHE A 518 -13.84 4.51 -5.33
CA PHE A 518 -15.22 4.30 -4.86
C PHE A 518 -15.94 5.64 -4.61
N ILE A 519 -16.18 6.33 -5.73
CA ILE A 519 -16.94 7.56 -5.87
C ILE A 519 -18.07 7.23 -6.86
N THR A 520 -19.27 6.99 -6.35
CA THR A 520 -20.42 6.57 -7.15
C THR A 520 -21.13 7.76 -7.80
N ASP A 521 -22.16 7.52 -8.59
CA ASP A 521 -23.03 8.60 -9.08
C ASP A 521 -23.97 9.18 -8.00
N LYS A 522 -25.16 9.61 -8.39
CA LYS A 522 -26.24 10.09 -7.52
C LYS A 522 -26.76 9.03 -6.54
N ALA A 523 -26.48 7.74 -6.79
CA ALA A 523 -26.91 6.60 -5.97
C ALA A 523 -28.42 6.66 -5.64
N THR A 524 -29.25 6.84 -6.66
CA THR A 524 -30.70 7.09 -6.50
C THR A 524 -31.46 5.96 -5.79
N TRP A 525 -30.93 4.73 -5.85
CA TRP A 525 -31.40 3.57 -5.08
C TRP A 525 -31.30 3.80 -3.56
N PHE A 526 -30.34 4.60 -3.09
CA PHE A 526 -30.17 4.93 -1.67
C PHE A 526 -30.98 6.16 -1.23
N LEU A 527 -31.38 7.04 -2.16
CA LEU A 527 -32.07 8.31 -1.88
C LEU A 527 -33.56 8.12 -1.53
N SER A 528 -33.82 7.41 -0.44
CA SER A 528 -35.17 7.07 0.06
C SER A 528 -35.56 7.86 1.32
N PRO A 529 -36.87 8.04 1.60
CA PRO A 529 -37.32 8.61 2.88
C PRO A 529 -36.96 7.75 4.09
N GLY A 530 -36.72 6.44 3.91
CA GLY A 530 -36.19 5.55 4.95
C GLY A 530 -34.76 5.91 5.36
N ASN A 531 -33.95 6.31 4.39
CA ASN A 531 -32.58 6.82 4.58
C ASN A 531 -32.55 8.34 4.84
N ASN A 532 -33.67 8.93 5.29
CA ASN A 532 -33.84 10.36 5.55
C ASN A 532 -33.52 11.30 4.37
N CYS A 533 -33.49 10.79 3.13
CA CYS A 533 -32.98 11.48 1.94
C CYS A 533 -31.50 11.92 2.00
N GLU A 534 -30.70 11.28 2.86
CA GLU A 534 -29.23 11.46 2.88
C GLU A 534 -28.61 10.77 1.66
N PRO A 535 -27.54 11.32 1.05
CA PRO A 535 -26.81 10.67 -0.03
C PRO A 535 -26.09 9.41 0.47
N TYR A 536 -25.85 8.46 -0.44
CA TYR A 536 -24.98 7.31 -0.16
C TYR A 536 -23.56 7.79 0.17
N GLY A 537 -22.85 7.05 1.03
CA GLY A 537 -21.52 7.46 1.54
C GLY A 537 -20.48 7.70 0.45
N ALA A 538 -20.59 7.01 -0.69
CA ALA A 538 -19.71 7.16 -1.85
C ALA A 538 -20.18 8.19 -2.89
N ALA A 539 -21.38 8.75 -2.77
CA ALA A 539 -22.01 9.52 -3.85
C ALA A 539 -21.25 10.82 -4.20
N LEU A 540 -21.04 11.05 -5.50
CA LEU A 540 -20.49 12.30 -6.04
C LEU A 540 -21.49 13.46 -6.00
N TRP A 541 -22.79 13.18 -5.89
CA TRP A 541 -23.86 14.18 -5.80
C TRP A 541 -24.77 14.00 -4.59
N LYS A 542 -25.30 15.11 -4.09
CA LYS A 542 -26.34 15.17 -3.06
C LYS A 542 -27.43 16.17 -3.44
N HIS A 543 -28.60 16.07 -2.81
CA HIS A 543 -29.67 17.04 -3.00
C HIS A 543 -29.41 18.36 -2.26
N ILE A 544 -29.68 19.48 -2.94
CA ILE A 544 -29.70 20.80 -2.29
C ILE A 544 -31.00 20.91 -1.50
N ALA A 545 -30.92 20.73 -0.17
CA ALA A 545 -32.05 20.77 0.76
C ALA A 545 -33.23 19.86 0.34
N PRO A 546 -33.09 18.52 0.43
CA PRO A 546 -34.08 17.57 -0.08
C PRO A 546 -35.48 17.81 0.49
N THR A 547 -36.49 17.62 -0.36
CA THR A 547 -37.89 17.53 0.08
C THR A 547 -38.14 16.21 0.82
N ALA A 548 -39.25 16.12 1.56
CA ALA A 548 -39.67 14.89 2.26
C ALA A 548 -40.00 13.68 1.35
N SER A 549 -39.88 13.85 0.02
CA SER A 549 -39.99 12.80 -0.99
C SER A 549 -38.67 12.65 -1.76
N CYS A 550 -37.55 13.03 -1.15
CA CYS A 550 -36.19 12.95 -1.69
C CYS A 550 -36.02 13.51 -3.10
N ASN A 551 -36.74 14.59 -3.40
CA ASN A 551 -36.64 15.34 -4.65
C ASN A 551 -36.01 16.71 -4.42
N GLY A 552 -35.18 17.16 -5.36
CA GLY A 552 -34.55 18.48 -5.38
C GLY A 552 -33.57 18.60 -6.57
N PRO A 553 -32.95 19.78 -6.78
CA PRO A 553 -31.75 19.86 -7.61
C PRO A 553 -30.58 19.12 -6.94
N TYR A 554 -29.57 18.77 -7.72
CA TYR A 554 -28.32 18.17 -7.23
C TYR A 554 -27.18 19.19 -7.19
N GLU A 555 -26.29 19.05 -6.21
CA GLU A 555 -24.96 19.66 -6.16
C GLU A 555 -23.92 18.57 -5.89
N TYR A 556 -22.64 18.85 -6.17
CA TYR A 556 -21.56 17.93 -5.85
C TYR A 556 -21.39 17.74 -4.33
N THR A 557 -20.96 16.55 -3.92
CA THR A 557 -20.36 16.32 -2.60
C THR A 557 -18.89 16.75 -2.62
N TRP A 558 -18.22 16.72 -1.46
CA TRP A 558 -16.78 17.05 -1.41
C TRP A 558 -15.90 16.13 -2.27
N LYS A 559 -16.40 14.95 -2.67
CA LYS A 559 -15.69 13.98 -3.52
C LYS A 559 -15.30 14.52 -4.90
N VAL A 560 -15.94 15.59 -5.39
CA VAL A 560 -15.54 16.26 -6.64
C VAL A 560 -14.10 16.79 -6.58
N LYS A 561 -13.58 17.07 -5.38
CA LYS A 561 -12.22 17.61 -5.16
C LYS A 561 -11.10 16.65 -5.57
N PHE A 562 -11.38 15.35 -5.72
CA PHE A 562 -10.48 14.41 -6.37
C PHE A 562 -10.32 14.74 -7.86
N PHE A 563 -11.44 14.90 -8.58
CA PHE A 563 -11.41 15.22 -10.01
C PHE A 563 -10.95 16.65 -10.29
N ASP A 564 -11.18 17.61 -9.38
CA ASP A 564 -10.58 18.96 -9.48
C ASP A 564 -9.04 18.91 -9.39
N LEU A 565 -8.49 18.11 -8.46
CA LEU A 565 -7.04 17.97 -8.26
C LEU A 565 -6.34 17.38 -9.49
N TRP A 566 -6.89 16.28 -10.03
CA TRP A 566 -6.33 15.49 -11.14
C TRP A 566 -6.84 15.88 -12.55
N LYS A 567 -7.54 17.01 -12.66
CA LYS A 567 -7.98 17.55 -13.95
C LYS A 567 -6.78 17.86 -14.86
N ASP A 568 -6.89 17.63 -16.16
CA ASP A 568 -5.85 17.94 -17.16
C ASP A 568 -4.51 17.16 -17.01
N VAL A 569 -4.27 16.42 -15.90
CA VAL A 569 -3.03 15.67 -15.66
C VAL A 569 -2.93 14.51 -16.66
N GLN A 570 -1.92 14.57 -17.54
CA GLN A 570 -1.69 13.63 -18.64
C GLN A 570 -0.24 13.73 -19.14
N GLY A 571 0.10 12.90 -20.13
CA GLY A 571 1.37 12.95 -20.85
C GLY A 571 2.40 11.92 -20.40
N GLU A 572 3.59 12.01 -20.95
CA GLU A 572 4.68 11.05 -20.81
C GLU A 572 5.31 11.14 -19.41
N ARG A 573 5.61 10.00 -18.78
CA ARG A 573 6.27 9.95 -17.48
C ARG A 573 7.70 10.50 -17.55
N GLY A 574 8.07 11.30 -16.56
CA GLY A 574 9.46 11.68 -16.29
C GLY A 574 10.02 10.97 -15.05
N VAL A 575 11.34 11.06 -14.84
CA VAL A 575 12.00 10.54 -13.62
C VAL A 575 11.75 11.48 -12.44
N ILE A 576 11.31 10.91 -11.31
CA ILE A 576 11.04 11.63 -10.07
C ILE A 576 11.24 10.71 -8.87
N ASP A 577 12.04 11.16 -7.91
CA ASP A 577 12.51 10.35 -6.79
C ASP A 577 12.18 11.01 -5.45
N THR A 578 12.11 10.23 -4.38
CA THR A 578 11.84 10.68 -3.01
C THR A 578 12.93 10.20 -2.05
N SER A 579 13.33 11.05 -1.10
CA SER A 579 14.23 10.66 -0.01
C SER A 579 13.52 9.95 1.17
N ASP A 580 12.19 9.86 1.13
CA ASP A 580 11.33 9.38 2.22
C ASP A 580 10.19 8.51 1.63
N PRO A 581 10.06 7.22 2.00
CA PRO A 581 9.05 6.33 1.43
C PRO A 581 7.61 6.69 1.86
N ASP A 582 7.42 7.49 2.90
CA ASP A 582 6.12 8.03 3.31
C ASP A 582 5.68 9.21 2.41
N VAL A 583 6.56 9.75 1.55
CA VAL A 583 6.22 10.75 0.54
C VAL A 583 6.26 10.14 -0.86
N GLN A 584 5.08 9.91 -1.43
CA GLN A 584 4.93 9.40 -2.81
C GLN A 584 4.96 10.58 -3.81
N ALA A 585 5.62 10.39 -4.95
CA ALA A 585 5.75 11.39 -6.01
C ALA A 585 5.44 10.81 -7.40
N GLN A 586 5.00 11.67 -8.34
CA GLN A 586 4.74 11.34 -9.76
C GLN A 586 5.03 12.56 -10.64
N LEU A 587 5.50 12.32 -11.88
CA LEU A 587 5.82 13.35 -12.88
C LEU A 587 5.29 12.93 -14.25
N PHE A 588 4.47 13.79 -14.86
CA PHE A 588 3.96 13.63 -16.24
C PHE A 588 4.21 14.90 -17.05
N ILE A 589 4.54 14.77 -18.33
CA ILE A 589 4.93 15.86 -19.22
C ILE A 589 4.04 15.85 -20.48
N ASP A 590 3.31 16.95 -20.69
CA ASP A 590 2.44 17.19 -21.84
C ASP A 590 2.93 18.46 -22.56
N GLY A 591 3.79 18.25 -23.56
CA GLY A 591 4.36 19.32 -24.37
C GLY A 591 5.09 20.38 -23.53
N ASN A 592 4.48 21.54 -23.33
CA ASN A 592 5.06 22.66 -22.55
C ASN A 592 4.61 22.69 -21.08
N THR A 593 4.02 21.60 -20.58
CA THR A 593 3.47 21.48 -19.23
C THR A 593 4.07 20.27 -18.51
N ALA A 594 4.50 20.44 -17.25
CA ALA A 594 4.86 19.34 -16.37
C ALA A 594 3.94 19.30 -15.14
N TYR A 595 3.37 18.14 -14.86
CA TYR A 595 2.53 17.84 -13.72
C TYR A 595 3.35 17.06 -12.67
N VAL A 596 3.72 17.73 -11.58
CA VAL A 596 4.38 17.09 -10.42
C VAL A 596 3.33 16.87 -9.34
N ALA A 597 2.99 15.62 -9.04
CA ALA A 597 2.09 15.26 -7.96
C ALA A 597 2.87 14.71 -6.76
N VAL A 598 2.48 15.10 -5.54
CA VAL A 598 3.08 14.62 -4.29
C VAL A 598 2.01 14.30 -3.24
N ASN A 599 2.18 13.20 -2.51
CA ASN A 599 1.24 12.70 -1.51
C ASN A 599 1.97 12.27 -0.22
N ASN A 600 1.40 12.63 0.94
CA ASN A 600 1.95 12.29 2.25
C ASN A 600 1.18 11.14 2.92
N LEU A 601 1.80 9.97 3.04
CA LEU A 601 1.30 8.80 3.78
C LEU A 601 1.49 8.93 5.30
N ALA A 602 2.42 9.77 5.75
CA ALA A 602 2.83 9.87 7.15
C ALA A 602 1.70 10.33 8.08
N ASP A 603 1.75 9.84 9.33
CA ASP A 603 0.87 10.34 10.39
C ASP A 603 1.23 11.77 10.86
N SER A 604 2.39 12.30 10.43
CA SER A 604 2.83 13.69 10.62
C SER A 604 2.64 14.56 9.38
N ALA A 605 2.66 15.89 9.56
CA ALA A 605 2.80 16.83 8.46
C ALA A 605 4.25 16.85 7.95
N GLN A 606 4.45 16.72 6.64
CA GLN A 606 5.77 16.75 6.00
C GLN A 606 6.01 18.07 5.28
N THR A 607 7.25 18.58 5.36
CA THR A 607 7.74 19.64 4.46
C THR A 607 8.67 19.00 3.45
N ILE A 608 8.28 19.10 2.19
CA ILE A 608 8.92 18.45 1.05
C ILE A 608 9.66 19.54 0.25
N ASP A 609 10.98 19.52 0.29
CA ASP A 609 11.84 20.37 -0.54
C ASP A 609 11.82 19.82 -1.99
N LEU A 610 11.69 20.72 -2.97
CA LEU A 610 11.45 20.38 -4.38
C LEU A 610 12.70 20.67 -5.23
N GLU A 611 13.51 19.65 -5.49
CA GLU A 611 14.77 19.77 -6.21
C GLU A 611 14.58 19.48 -7.71
N LEU A 612 14.38 20.53 -8.51
CA LEU A 612 14.45 20.37 -9.98
C LEU A 612 15.91 20.22 -10.41
N LEU A 613 16.24 19.06 -10.97
CA LEU A 613 17.55 18.72 -11.51
C LEU A 613 17.80 19.39 -12.87
N SER A 614 16.72 19.61 -13.62
CA SER A 614 16.70 20.07 -15.02
C SER A 614 16.66 21.60 -15.17
N GLY A 615 16.89 22.08 -16.41
CA GLY A 615 16.99 23.51 -16.68
C GLY A 615 15.67 24.29 -16.65
N MET A 616 15.42 25.07 -15.59
CA MET A 616 14.26 25.99 -15.43
C MET A 616 14.21 27.22 -16.38
N SER A 617 14.63 27.06 -17.64
CA SER A 617 14.48 28.05 -18.71
C SER A 617 13.05 28.06 -19.23
N GLY A 618 12.53 29.22 -19.65
CA GLY A 618 11.21 29.33 -20.28
C GLY A 618 10.00 29.26 -19.34
N LEU A 619 10.18 28.94 -18.05
CA LEU A 619 9.10 28.88 -17.06
C LEU A 619 8.29 30.20 -17.01
N GLN A 620 6.98 30.10 -17.20
CA GLN A 620 6.04 31.22 -17.17
C GLN A 620 5.34 31.36 -15.83
N ASN A 621 4.88 30.24 -15.26
CA ASN A 621 4.19 30.16 -13.98
C ASN A 621 4.12 28.71 -13.46
N VAL A 622 3.77 28.55 -12.18
CA VAL A 622 3.38 27.27 -11.58
C VAL A 622 2.02 27.42 -10.93
N GLU A 623 1.06 26.55 -11.27
CA GLU A 623 -0.19 26.39 -10.51
C GLU A 623 0.04 25.35 -9.41
N LEU A 624 -0.26 25.69 -8.15
CA LEU A 624 -0.29 24.76 -7.03
C LEU A 624 -1.75 24.48 -6.68
N ARG A 625 -2.16 23.24 -6.91
CA ARG A 625 -3.40 22.63 -6.40
C ARG A 625 -3.04 21.84 -5.15
N GLN A 626 -3.71 22.09 -4.03
CA GLN A 626 -3.39 21.42 -2.76
C GLN A 626 -4.68 21.04 -2.02
N MET A 627 -4.76 19.79 -1.57
CA MET A 627 -5.86 19.22 -0.82
C MET A 627 -5.38 18.71 0.54
N GLU A 628 -6.02 19.18 1.61
CA GLU A 628 -5.73 18.78 2.99
C GLU A 628 -6.99 18.19 3.62
N ILE A 629 -6.88 16.98 4.18
CA ILE A 629 -8.00 16.22 4.73
C ILE A 629 -7.66 15.82 6.17
N PRO A 630 -7.90 16.69 7.17
CA PRO A 630 -7.58 16.40 8.55
C PRO A 630 -8.25 15.13 9.07
N SER A 631 -7.51 14.35 9.87
CA SER A 631 -8.03 13.16 10.57
C SER A 631 -8.98 13.50 11.72
N SER A 632 -8.94 14.74 12.24
CA SER A 632 -9.88 15.20 13.25
C SER A 632 -11.20 15.64 12.63
N ALA A 633 -12.30 14.97 13.04
CA ALA A 633 -13.68 15.38 12.77
C ALA A 633 -14.07 16.77 13.33
N SER A 634 -13.14 17.50 13.96
CA SER A 634 -13.31 18.89 14.42
C SER A 634 -12.68 19.95 13.49
N LEU A 635 -12.11 19.54 12.36
CA LEU A 635 -11.44 20.42 11.40
C LEU A 635 -12.06 20.21 10.02
N GLU A 636 -12.28 21.32 9.30
CA GLU A 636 -12.79 21.28 7.92
C GLU A 636 -11.68 20.85 6.95
N PRO A 637 -11.96 20.06 5.91
CA PRO A 637 -11.04 19.83 4.82
C PRO A 637 -10.83 21.13 4.02
N THR A 638 -9.68 21.28 3.38
CA THR A 638 -9.39 22.43 2.51
C THR A 638 -8.87 22.01 1.15
N TYR A 639 -9.27 22.74 0.12
CA TYR A 639 -8.75 22.61 -1.23
C TYR A 639 -8.45 24.00 -1.76
N THR A 640 -7.26 24.22 -2.33
CA THR A 640 -6.80 25.52 -2.81
C THR A 640 -6.07 25.40 -4.14
N GLU A 641 -6.40 26.29 -5.08
CA GLU A 641 -5.70 26.51 -6.34
C GLU A 641 -5.01 27.89 -6.29
N THR A 642 -3.71 27.96 -6.57
CA THR A 642 -2.95 29.22 -6.57
C THR A 642 -1.93 29.26 -7.70
N VAL A 643 -1.86 30.36 -8.45
CA VAL A 643 -0.87 30.54 -9.52
C VAL A 643 0.26 31.44 -9.05
N GLN A 644 1.50 30.96 -9.22
CA GLN A 644 2.73 31.59 -8.76
C GLN A 644 3.67 31.89 -9.95
N ALA A 645 4.40 33.00 -9.90
CA ALA A 645 5.27 33.45 -11.00
C ALA A 645 6.69 32.85 -10.97
N ASN A 646 7.02 32.08 -9.93
CA ASN A 646 8.23 31.27 -9.84
C ASN A 646 7.81 29.93 -9.21
N ALA A 647 8.61 28.89 -9.37
CA ALA A 647 8.42 27.65 -8.63
C ALA A 647 8.59 27.85 -7.11
N PRO A 648 7.87 27.10 -6.27
CA PRO A 648 8.17 26.99 -4.85
C PRO A 648 9.47 26.21 -4.63
N GLU A 649 10.23 26.59 -3.59
CA GLU A 649 11.40 25.82 -3.13
C GLU A 649 10.97 24.57 -2.34
N SER A 650 9.77 24.58 -1.75
CA SER A 650 9.19 23.46 -1.01
C SER A 650 7.67 23.56 -0.87
N VAL A 651 7.02 22.45 -0.52
CA VAL A 651 5.58 22.35 -0.20
C VAL A 651 5.39 21.65 1.15
N THR A 652 4.47 22.12 1.98
CA THR A 652 4.12 21.45 3.25
C THR A 652 2.74 20.82 3.13
N LEU A 653 2.66 19.50 3.29
CA LEU A 653 1.42 18.72 3.34
C LEU A 653 1.11 18.34 4.79
N GLN A 654 -0.16 18.32 5.19
CA GLN A 654 -0.53 17.73 6.50
C GLN A 654 -0.59 16.20 6.41
N THR A 655 -0.83 15.54 7.54
CA THR A 655 -1.16 14.11 7.63
C THR A 655 -2.23 13.73 6.61
N GLY A 656 -1.86 12.96 5.58
CA GLY A 656 -2.78 12.57 4.52
C GLY A 656 -3.11 13.64 3.48
N GLY A 657 -2.28 14.68 3.33
CA GLY A 657 -2.41 15.71 2.30
C GLY A 657 -1.86 15.28 0.93
N THR A 658 -2.34 15.95 -0.12
CA THR A 658 -1.92 15.71 -1.52
C THR A 658 -1.84 17.05 -2.27
N ALA A 659 -0.83 17.23 -3.13
CA ALA A 659 -0.73 18.39 -4.02
C ALA A 659 -0.37 17.99 -5.46
N VAL A 660 -0.78 18.82 -6.41
CA VAL A 660 -0.38 18.77 -7.82
C VAL A 660 0.15 20.16 -8.21
N LEU A 661 1.36 20.19 -8.74
CA LEU A 661 2.06 21.38 -9.20
C LEU A 661 2.16 21.34 -10.73
N VAL A 662 1.54 22.31 -11.40
CA VAL A 662 1.47 22.41 -12.86
C VAL A 662 2.46 23.48 -13.34
N TYR A 663 3.65 23.05 -13.76
CA TYR A 663 4.72 23.90 -14.26
C TYR A 663 4.48 24.21 -15.75
N ASN A 664 4.32 25.49 -16.09
CA ASN A 664 3.97 25.95 -17.43
C ASN A 664 5.17 26.68 -18.08
N PHE A 665 5.62 26.22 -19.24
CA PHE A 665 6.77 26.76 -19.99
C PHE A 665 6.34 27.47 -21.30
N ASP A 666 7.23 28.28 -21.92
CA ASP A 666 6.96 28.97 -23.21
C ASP A 666 7.36 28.18 -24.48
N SER A 667 7.99 27.02 -24.30
CA SER A 667 8.27 26.01 -25.31
C SER A 667 8.01 24.61 -24.74
N PRO A 668 7.88 23.56 -25.56
CA PRO A 668 7.89 22.18 -25.09
C PRO A 668 9.12 21.87 -24.23
N ILE A 669 8.93 20.92 -23.32
CA ILE A 669 9.97 20.16 -22.65
C ILE A 669 10.38 19.05 -23.61
N GLU A 670 11.68 18.80 -23.75
CA GLU A 670 12.23 17.83 -24.70
C GLU A 670 13.11 16.85 -23.89
N PHE A 671 12.80 15.56 -23.93
CA PHE A 671 13.62 14.54 -23.27
C PHE A 671 14.97 14.37 -23.99
N ASN A 672 16.03 14.09 -23.23
CA ASN A 672 17.35 13.78 -23.80
C ASN A 672 17.98 12.48 -23.24
N LYS A 673 17.20 11.71 -22.46
CA LYS A 673 17.51 10.39 -21.90
C LYS A 673 16.21 9.59 -21.74
N THR A 674 16.36 8.27 -21.64
CA THR A 674 15.28 7.33 -21.32
C THR A 674 15.67 6.42 -20.16
N VAL A 675 14.73 6.08 -19.29
CA VAL A 675 14.84 5.07 -18.23
C VAL A 675 13.71 4.05 -18.40
N HIS A 676 14.05 2.77 -18.34
CA HIS A 676 13.10 1.66 -18.33
C HIS A 676 13.06 1.02 -16.94
N SER A 677 11.90 1.05 -16.30
CA SER A 677 11.63 0.42 -15.01
C SER A 677 11.07 -0.98 -15.22
N GLU A 678 11.87 -1.99 -14.94
CA GLU A 678 11.59 -3.41 -15.21
C GLU A 678 11.48 -4.22 -13.90
N LYS A 679 10.41 -5.01 -13.77
CA LYS A 679 10.12 -5.83 -12.58
C LYS A 679 10.53 -7.29 -12.83
N TYR A 680 11.61 -7.73 -12.18
CA TYR A 680 12.07 -9.11 -12.26
C TYR A 680 11.53 -9.95 -11.11
N TYR A 681 10.86 -11.05 -11.46
CA TYR A 681 10.20 -11.97 -10.54
C TYR A 681 11.04 -13.24 -10.31
N THR A 682 10.70 -13.98 -9.24
CA THR A 682 11.35 -15.25 -8.91
C THR A 682 10.32 -16.31 -8.53
N THR A 683 10.63 -17.58 -8.77
CA THR A 683 9.70 -18.69 -8.41
C THR A 683 9.71 -19.04 -6.92
N THR A 684 10.71 -18.54 -6.17
CA THR A 684 10.82 -18.74 -4.71
C THR A 684 9.94 -17.73 -3.97
N HIS A 685 8.80 -18.18 -3.44
CA HIS A 685 7.79 -17.35 -2.78
C HIS A 685 7.28 -18.01 -1.49
N LEU A 686 6.60 -17.25 -0.64
CA LEU A 686 5.91 -17.71 0.58
C LEU A 686 6.78 -18.53 1.55
N GLN A 687 8.07 -18.18 1.66
CA GLN A 687 9.09 -18.93 2.39
C GLN A 687 9.00 -18.70 3.91
N PRO A 688 8.97 -19.77 4.73
CA PRO A 688 8.88 -19.66 6.19
C PRO A 688 10.21 -19.22 6.81
N ILE A 689 10.17 -18.20 7.66
CA ILE A 689 11.36 -17.61 8.27
C ILE A 689 11.80 -18.41 9.50
N ASN A 690 13.05 -18.88 9.48
CA ASN A 690 13.73 -19.53 10.59
C ASN A 690 14.96 -18.71 10.98
N ALA A 691 15.21 -18.54 12.28
CA ALA A 691 16.38 -17.82 12.78
C ALA A 691 17.69 -18.40 12.22
N ASP A 692 18.61 -17.50 11.87
CA ASP A 692 19.97 -17.79 11.37
C ASP A 692 20.01 -18.69 10.11
N GLN A 693 18.92 -18.74 9.33
CA GLN A 693 18.83 -19.53 8.09
C GLN A 693 18.55 -18.63 6.87
N ALA A 694 19.50 -18.63 5.94
CA ALA A 694 19.40 -17.88 4.69
C ALA A 694 18.31 -18.45 3.76
N ILE A 695 17.36 -17.60 3.39
CA ILE A 695 16.41 -17.83 2.30
C ILE A 695 17.05 -17.23 1.03
N ASN A 696 17.10 -18.01 -0.05
CA ASN A 696 17.78 -17.62 -1.29
C ASN A 696 16.75 -17.43 -2.41
N PHE A 697 16.88 -16.34 -3.16
CA PHE A 697 16.02 -15.95 -4.27
C PHE A 697 16.90 -15.72 -5.51
N ASN A 698 16.45 -16.19 -6.68
CA ASN A 698 17.20 -16.09 -7.91
C ASN A 698 16.42 -15.34 -8.99
N PHE A 699 17.09 -14.39 -9.64
CA PHE A 699 16.54 -13.58 -10.73
C PHE A 699 17.46 -13.73 -11.94
N ASP A 700 16.99 -14.41 -12.99
CA ASP A 700 17.73 -14.66 -14.23
C ASP A 700 17.21 -13.73 -15.35
N GLY A 701 18.09 -13.29 -16.24
CA GLY A 701 17.73 -12.44 -17.39
C GLY A 701 17.64 -10.93 -17.09
N VAL A 702 18.18 -10.48 -15.95
CA VAL A 702 18.10 -9.09 -15.49
C VAL A 702 18.92 -8.15 -16.39
N GLN A 703 18.34 -7.02 -16.79
CA GLN A 703 19.05 -5.98 -17.54
C GLN A 703 20.11 -5.30 -16.66
N THR A 704 21.35 -5.23 -17.16
CA THR A 704 22.46 -4.53 -16.48
C THR A 704 22.76 -3.21 -17.20
N ALA A 705 22.64 -2.09 -16.51
CA ALA A 705 23.04 -0.77 -17.00
C ALA A 705 24.30 -0.25 -16.27
N SER A 706 24.89 0.84 -16.77
CA SER A 706 25.98 1.56 -16.10
C SER A 706 25.53 2.77 -15.28
N GLU A 707 24.29 3.21 -15.50
CA GLU A 707 23.60 4.31 -14.83
C GLU A 707 22.14 3.88 -14.62
N GLY A 708 21.49 4.38 -13.57
CA GLY A 708 20.16 3.93 -13.13
C GLY A 708 20.14 3.42 -11.69
N GLU A 709 18.97 2.99 -11.24
CA GLU A 709 18.74 2.53 -9.86
C GLU A 709 18.21 1.08 -9.83
N ALA A 710 18.22 0.46 -8.66
CA ALA A 710 17.56 -0.83 -8.44
C ALA A 710 17.05 -0.97 -7.00
N THR A 711 15.93 -1.67 -6.84
CA THR A 711 15.26 -1.84 -5.55
C THR A 711 14.79 -3.26 -5.38
N LEU A 712 15.19 -3.91 -4.29
CA LEU A 712 14.59 -5.15 -3.83
C LEU A 712 13.31 -4.84 -3.05
N ARG A 713 12.18 -5.31 -3.56
CA ARG A 713 10.87 -5.23 -2.93
C ARG A 713 10.64 -6.48 -2.10
N MET A 714 10.92 -6.40 -0.81
CA MET A 714 10.82 -7.52 0.13
C MET A 714 9.50 -7.46 0.88
N SER A 715 8.55 -8.32 0.50
CA SER A 715 7.27 -8.42 1.21
C SER A 715 7.32 -9.48 2.32
N ILE A 716 6.98 -9.08 3.54
CA ILE A 716 7.02 -9.96 4.73
C ILE A 716 5.70 -9.93 5.51
N GLY A 717 5.27 -11.10 5.98
CA GLY A 717 4.16 -11.27 6.92
C GLY A 717 4.64 -11.84 8.24
N ARG A 718 4.71 -11.03 9.30
CA ARG A 718 5.28 -11.40 10.61
C ARG A 718 4.53 -10.76 11.78
N LYS A 719 4.63 -11.37 12.97
CA LYS A 719 4.21 -10.75 14.24
C LYS A 719 5.05 -9.51 14.55
N HIS A 720 4.46 -8.52 15.22
CA HIS A 720 5.12 -7.24 15.56
C HIS A 720 6.33 -7.37 16.47
N ASP A 721 6.44 -8.46 17.24
CA ASP A 721 7.59 -8.77 18.11
C ASP A 721 8.78 -9.41 17.35
N ARG A 722 8.78 -9.33 16.01
CA ARG A 722 9.79 -9.91 15.13
C ARG A 722 10.56 -8.84 14.34
N SER A 723 11.80 -9.16 13.98
CA SER A 723 12.62 -8.25 13.18
C SER A 723 11.99 -8.00 11.79
N LYS A 724 11.99 -6.73 11.37
CA LYS A 724 11.70 -6.33 9.99
C LYS A 724 12.99 -6.09 9.18
N ALA A 725 14.14 -6.01 9.86
CA ALA A 725 15.47 -5.86 9.28
C ALA A 725 16.26 -7.20 9.35
N PRO A 726 16.29 -7.99 8.27
CA PRO A 726 17.23 -9.10 8.09
C PRO A 726 18.61 -8.62 7.63
N GLU A 727 19.60 -9.52 7.69
CA GLU A 727 20.80 -9.39 6.85
C GLU A 727 20.43 -9.74 5.39
N VAL A 728 20.75 -8.85 4.45
CA VAL A 728 20.49 -9.06 3.01
C VAL A 728 21.81 -8.96 2.24
N THR A 729 22.01 -9.86 1.28
CA THR A 729 23.13 -9.79 0.34
C THR A 729 22.70 -9.95 -1.11
N VAL A 730 23.19 -9.06 -1.97
CA VAL A 730 23.08 -9.09 -3.43
C VAL A 730 24.39 -9.63 -4.01
N ASN A 731 24.36 -10.77 -4.69
CA ASN A 731 25.55 -11.40 -5.30
C ASN A 731 26.73 -11.60 -4.32
N GLY A 732 26.43 -11.78 -3.03
CA GLY A 732 27.40 -11.92 -1.94
C GLY A 732 27.92 -10.61 -1.34
N THR A 733 27.49 -9.45 -1.84
CA THR A 733 27.73 -8.13 -1.22
C THR A 733 26.57 -7.79 -0.30
N GLN A 734 26.85 -7.37 0.93
CA GLN A 734 25.81 -6.93 1.88
C GLN A 734 25.20 -5.59 1.43
N VAL A 735 23.89 -5.47 1.57
CA VAL A 735 23.14 -4.21 1.41
C VAL A 735 22.40 -3.89 2.71
N ASP A 736 22.22 -2.59 3.00
CA ASP A 736 21.55 -2.14 4.20
C ASP A 736 20.02 -2.13 4.00
N VAL A 737 19.27 -2.67 4.96
CA VAL A 737 17.80 -2.66 4.94
C VAL A 737 17.31 -1.39 5.66
N PRO A 738 16.46 -0.55 5.02
CA PRO A 738 15.87 0.61 5.68
C PRO A 738 15.08 0.26 6.94
N ALA A 739 15.07 1.17 7.91
CA ALA A 739 14.28 1.05 9.13
C ALA A 739 12.80 1.47 8.94
N ASP A 740 12.46 1.97 7.76
CA ASP A 740 11.21 2.62 7.40
C ASP A 740 10.70 2.12 6.03
N TRP A 741 9.43 2.37 5.72
CA TRP A 741 8.74 1.85 4.53
C TRP A 741 7.48 2.69 4.25
N LYS A 742 6.92 2.57 3.03
CA LYS A 742 5.68 3.26 2.63
C LYS A 742 4.56 3.06 3.67
N GLY A 743 4.12 4.10 4.35
CA GLY A 743 3.03 4.07 5.32
C GLY A 743 3.38 3.41 6.66
N TYR A 744 2.68 3.87 7.70
CA TYR A 744 2.71 3.43 9.10
C TYR A 744 3.13 1.97 9.45
N ASP A 745 3.56 1.81 10.71
CA ASP A 745 4.09 0.57 11.31
C ASP A 745 3.14 -0.64 11.41
N GLN A 746 1.86 -0.48 11.05
CA GLN A 746 0.81 -1.47 11.19
C GLN A 746 0.51 -1.94 12.64
N ALA A 747 0.92 -1.21 13.68
CA ALA A 747 0.81 -1.66 15.08
C ALA A 747 -0.63 -1.90 15.60
N ASN A 748 -1.66 -1.46 14.87
CA ASN A 748 -3.07 -1.77 15.16
C ASN A 748 -3.63 -2.98 14.39
N ARG A 749 -2.80 -3.68 13.61
CA ARG A 749 -3.08 -4.96 12.94
C ARG A 749 -2.52 -6.13 13.75
N ASP A 750 -3.13 -7.31 13.65
CA ASP A 750 -2.70 -8.52 14.38
C ASP A 750 -1.31 -9.04 13.96
N ASP A 751 -0.91 -8.74 12.72
CA ASP A 751 0.38 -9.02 12.10
C ASP A 751 0.79 -7.82 11.23
N PHE A 752 2.09 -7.56 11.13
CA PHE A 752 2.63 -6.74 10.05
C PHE A 752 2.58 -7.58 8.77
N PHE A 753 1.93 -7.06 7.73
CA PHE A 753 2.07 -7.60 6.37
C PHE A 753 2.34 -6.43 5.42
N GLY A 754 3.59 -6.30 4.99
CA GLY A 754 4.05 -5.13 4.26
C GLY A 754 5.29 -5.39 3.41
N MET A 755 5.39 -4.61 2.34
CA MET A 755 6.53 -4.55 1.42
C MET A 755 7.50 -3.48 1.89
N ILE A 756 8.77 -3.85 2.02
CA ILE A 756 9.89 -2.97 2.38
C ILE A 756 10.77 -2.84 1.14
N GLU A 757 11.05 -1.60 0.74
CA GLU A 757 11.93 -1.28 -0.37
C GLU A 757 13.36 -1.19 0.14
N ILE A 758 14.26 -1.95 -0.47
CA ILE A 758 15.68 -2.03 -0.12
C ILE A 758 16.46 -1.56 -1.33
N PRO A 759 17.02 -0.34 -1.31
CA PRO A 759 17.86 0.18 -2.40
C PRO A 759 19.08 -0.71 -2.63
N VAL A 760 19.39 -0.96 -3.90
CA VAL A 760 20.51 -1.77 -4.37
C VAL A 760 21.30 -0.97 -5.39
N ALA A 761 22.58 -0.72 -5.11
CA ALA A 761 23.46 -0.05 -6.05
C ALA A 761 23.57 -0.88 -7.34
N ILE A 762 23.24 -0.27 -8.49
CA ILE A 762 23.00 -0.98 -9.76
C ILE A 762 24.23 -1.76 -10.25
N GLU A 763 25.45 -1.34 -9.89
CA GLU A 763 26.70 -2.03 -10.23
C GLU A 763 26.90 -3.36 -9.47
N LEU A 764 26.06 -3.68 -8.49
CA LEU A 764 26.00 -5.00 -7.87
C LEU A 764 25.24 -6.02 -8.71
N LEU A 765 24.39 -5.56 -9.65
CA LEU A 765 23.57 -6.43 -10.48
C LEU A 765 24.37 -7.11 -11.59
N GLN A 766 23.91 -8.29 -11.96
CA GLN A 766 24.42 -9.13 -13.04
C GLN A 766 23.22 -9.66 -13.85
N ALA A 767 23.48 -10.28 -15.01
CA ALA A 767 22.41 -10.89 -15.80
C ALA A 767 21.64 -11.99 -15.02
N ASN A 768 22.29 -12.65 -14.07
CA ASN A 768 21.69 -13.59 -13.14
C ASN A 768 22.12 -13.21 -11.72
N ASN A 769 21.18 -13.12 -10.77
CA ASN A 769 21.44 -12.63 -9.42
C ASN A 769 21.12 -13.67 -8.35
N ASP A 770 22.03 -13.82 -7.38
CA ASP A 770 21.84 -14.56 -6.13
C ASP A 770 21.51 -13.56 -5.01
N ILE A 771 20.25 -13.52 -4.56
CA ILE A 771 19.82 -12.71 -3.41
C ILE A 771 19.64 -13.63 -2.21
N SER A 772 20.20 -13.27 -1.06
CA SER A 772 20.09 -14.04 0.19
C SER A 772 19.63 -13.16 1.33
N VAL A 773 18.64 -13.64 2.09
CA VAL A 773 18.00 -12.94 3.23
C VAL A 773 18.06 -13.83 4.47
N THR A 774 18.60 -13.32 5.58
CA THR A 774 18.71 -14.05 6.86
C THR A 774 18.13 -13.21 8.00
N PHE A 775 17.12 -13.75 8.70
CA PHE A 775 16.53 -13.09 9.87
C PHE A 775 17.15 -13.63 11.18
N PRO A 776 17.30 -12.80 12.22
CA PRO A 776 17.83 -13.22 13.53
C PRO A 776 16.82 -14.03 14.37
N ASP A 777 15.58 -14.19 13.89
CA ASP A 777 14.46 -14.76 14.64
C ASP A 777 13.51 -15.60 13.77
N THR A 778 12.87 -16.59 14.39
CA THR A 778 11.91 -17.50 13.73
C THR A 778 10.49 -16.95 13.76
N GLY A 779 9.73 -17.18 12.70
CA GLY A 779 8.28 -16.94 12.63
C GLY A 779 7.88 -15.97 11.51
N GLY A 780 6.68 -16.16 10.95
CA GLY A 780 6.23 -15.44 9.76
C GLY A 780 6.95 -15.89 8.49
N ARG A 781 6.74 -15.15 7.40
CA ARG A 781 7.19 -15.51 6.05
C ARG A 781 7.71 -14.31 5.26
N VAL A 782 8.61 -14.57 4.31
CA VAL A 782 8.79 -13.70 3.13
C VAL A 782 7.76 -14.16 2.10
N SER A 783 6.77 -13.33 1.80
CA SER A 783 5.69 -13.69 0.87
C SER A 783 6.16 -13.63 -0.59
N SER A 784 6.90 -12.59 -0.92
CA SER A 784 7.41 -12.29 -2.26
C SER A 784 8.73 -11.51 -2.16
N MET A 785 9.57 -11.69 -3.16
CA MET A 785 10.78 -10.90 -3.39
C MET A 785 10.78 -10.56 -4.88
N ILE A 786 10.80 -9.27 -5.21
CA ILE A 786 10.84 -8.76 -6.58
C ILE A 786 12.05 -7.83 -6.67
N LEU A 787 12.75 -7.84 -7.80
CA LEU A 787 13.81 -6.90 -8.10
C LEU A 787 13.31 -5.92 -9.16
N ALA A 788 13.05 -4.68 -8.78
CA ALA A 788 12.81 -3.59 -9.72
C ALA A 788 14.16 -2.98 -10.16
N VAL A 789 14.30 -2.63 -11.43
CA VAL A 789 15.51 -1.98 -11.98
C VAL A 789 15.09 -0.81 -12.88
N GLU A 790 15.48 0.40 -12.50
CA GLU A 790 15.30 1.65 -13.26
C GLU A 790 16.55 1.84 -14.14
N ALA A 791 16.64 1.14 -15.27
CA ALA A 791 17.83 1.15 -16.13
C ALA A 791 17.83 2.35 -17.08
N VAL A 792 18.84 3.23 -16.99
CA VAL A 792 19.07 4.26 -18.02
C VAL A 792 19.44 3.58 -19.34
N GLU A 793 18.72 3.91 -20.41
CA GLU A 793 19.00 3.39 -21.74
C GLU A 793 20.34 3.94 -22.25
N ALA A 794 21.23 3.05 -22.65
CA ALA A 794 22.52 3.43 -23.23
C ALA A 794 22.29 4.06 -24.61
N PRO A 795 22.76 5.29 -24.88
CA PRO A 795 22.54 5.96 -26.17
C PRO A 795 22.93 5.09 -27.36
N LEU A 796 22.06 5.04 -28.37
CA LEU A 796 22.28 4.21 -29.56
C LEU A 796 23.64 4.57 -30.20
N PRO A 797 24.56 3.63 -30.41
CA PRO A 797 25.90 3.98 -30.89
C PRO A 797 25.87 4.60 -32.30
N GLY A 798 26.08 5.91 -32.38
CA GLY A 798 26.00 6.66 -33.64
C GLY A 798 24.81 7.61 -33.73
N ASP A 799 23.81 7.46 -32.87
CA ASP A 799 22.81 8.49 -32.58
C ASP A 799 23.54 9.66 -31.90
N TYR A 800 23.51 10.81 -32.57
CA TYR A 800 24.26 12.02 -32.22
C TYR A 800 23.37 13.26 -32.09
N ASP A 801 22.14 13.30 -32.61
CA ASP A 801 21.15 14.32 -32.19
C ASP A 801 20.29 13.88 -30.98
N ARG A 802 20.22 12.57 -30.67
CA ARG A 802 19.32 11.91 -29.70
C ARG A 802 17.84 11.92 -30.08
N ASP A 803 17.51 11.56 -31.33
CA ASP A 803 16.13 11.29 -31.75
C ASP A 803 15.74 9.80 -31.73
N ALA A 804 16.64 8.94 -31.22
CA ALA A 804 16.48 7.50 -31.07
C ALA A 804 16.38 6.68 -32.37
N ASP A 805 16.79 7.24 -33.53
CA ASP A 805 17.22 6.44 -34.68
C ASP A 805 18.71 6.66 -35.04
N VAL A 806 19.17 6.25 -36.23
CA VAL A 806 20.54 6.53 -36.72
C VAL A 806 20.46 6.80 -38.23
N ASP A 807 20.47 8.07 -38.61
CA ASP A 807 20.08 8.62 -39.92
C ASP A 807 21.21 9.54 -40.50
N LEU A 808 20.94 10.39 -41.47
CA LEU A 808 21.86 11.39 -42.01
C LEU A 808 21.95 12.70 -41.18
N LEU A 809 21.07 12.92 -40.20
CA LEU A 809 21.07 14.05 -39.26
C LEU A 809 22.22 13.93 -38.25
N ASP A 810 22.45 12.76 -37.66
CA ASP A 810 23.66 12.47 -36.85
C ASP A 810 24.95 12.84 -37.57
N MET A 811 25.03 12.48 -38.85
CA MET A 811 26.19 12.71 -39.71
C MET A 811 26.30 14.17 -40.17
N VAL A 812 25.28 15.00 -39.88
CA VAL A 812 25.35 16.46 -39.84
C VAL A 812 25.75 16.95 -38.44
N TYR A 813 25.21 16.40 -37.34
CA TYR A 813 25.58 16.73 -35.96
C TYR A 813 27.08 16.51 -35.73
N TRP A 814 27.58 15.28 -35.90
CA TRP A 814 29.00 14.92 -35.81
C TRP A 814 29.90 15.82 -36.65
N ARG A 815 29.43 16.22 -37.84
CA ARG A 815 30.19 17.11 -38.73
C ARG A 815 30.30 18.53 -38.18
N ASN A 816 29.28 18.99 -37.46
CA ASN A 816 29.29 20.28 -36.76
C ASN A 816 30.15 20.23 -35.49
N ALA A 817 30.13 19.10 -34.78
CA ALA A 817 30.91 18.84 -33.57
C ALA A 817 32.40 18.47 -33.84
N TYR A 818 32.77 18.13 -35.08
CA TYR A 818 34.08 17.58 -35.44
C TYR A 818 35.28 18.41 -34.95
N GLY A 819 36.12 17.79 -34.12
CA GLY A 819 37.27 18.39 -33.47
C GLY A 819 36.96 19.09 -32.13
N GLY A 820 35.71 18.98 -31.66
CA GLY A 820 35.26 19.45 -30.36
C GLY A 820 35.70 18.53 -29.21
N VAL A 821 35.83 19.15 -28.03
CA VAL A 821 36.27 18.54 -26.76
C VAL A 821 35.54 19.16 -25.56
N ASP A 822 34.43 19.84 -25.83
CA ASP A 822 33.51 20.38 -24.83
C ASP A 822 32.23 19.55 -24.82
N GLU A 823 31.53 19.59 -23.69
CA GLU A 823 30.39 18.74 -23.34
C GLU A 823 29.31 18.68 -24.43
N ALA A 824 28.99 19.82 -25.04
CA ALA A 824 28.04 19.92 -26.15
C ALA A 824 28.55 19.27 -27.45
N ALA A 825 29.85 19.26 -27.74
CA ALA A 825 30.38 18.52 -28.87
C ALA A 825 30.47 17.01 -28.59
N LEU A 826 30.80 16.62 -27.35
CA LEU A 826 31.03 15.24 -26.95
C LEU A 826 29.78 14.33 -27.02
N GLN A 827 28.59 14.88 -27.27
CA GLN A 827 27.42 14.09 -27.72
C GLN A 827 27.75 13.26 -28.98
N ALA A 828 28.69 13.71 -29.82
CA ALA A 828 29.18 12.98 -31.00
C ALA A 828 30.50 12.20 -30.80
N ASP A 829 30.95 11.98 -29.55
CA ASP A 829 32.13 11.18 -29.18
C ASP A 829 31.75 9.68 -29.10
N GLY A 830 31.22 9.13 -30.20
CA GLY A 830 30.67 7.78 -30.23
C GLY A 830 31.65 6.63 -29.95
N ASN A 831 32.96 6.90 -29.86
CA ASN A 831 33.95 5.93 -29.36
C ASN A 831 34.39 6.17 -27.90
N GLY A 832 33.99 7.29 -27.28
CA GLY A 832 34.35 7.68 -25.91
C GLY A 832 35.82 8.00 -25.67
N ASP A 833 36.58 8.46 -26.69
CA ASP A 833 38.00 8.80 -26.55
C ASP A 833 38.28 10.24 -26.06
N GLY A 834 37.22 11.05 -25.94
CA GLY A 834 37.24 12.41 -25.40
C GLY A 834 37.48 13.50 -26.44
N VAL A 835 37.33 13.19 -27.74
CA VAL A 835 37.41 14.16 -28.84
C VAL A 835 36.70 13.67 -30.09
N VAL A 836 35.65 14.38 -30.50
CA VAL A 836 34.89 14.08 -31.74
C VAL A 836 35.83 14.09 -32.94
N ASN A 837 36.04 12.94 -33.56
CA ASN A 837 37.03 12.75 -34.60
C ASN A 837 36.55 11.80 -35.71
N ALA A 838 37.48 11.24 -36.48
CA ALA A 838 37.16 10.37 -37.61
C ALA A 838 36.80 8.93 -37.19
N ALA A 839 37.03 8.56 -35.93
CA ALA A 839 36.63 7.27 -35.37
C ALA A 839 35.12 7.21 -35.12
N ASP A 840 34.50 8.31 -34.68
CA ASP A 840 33.08 8.37 -34.32
C ASP A 840 32.20 8.26 -35.55
N TYR A 841 32.59 8.92 -36.64
CA TYR A 841 32.01 8.67 -37.97
C TYR A 841 32.08 7.19 -38.39
N THR A 842 33.02 6.39 -37.89
CA THR A 842 33.01 4.94 -38.14
C THR A 842 32.04 4.17 -37.26
N VAL A 843 31.73 4.66 -36.05
CA VAL A 843 30.64 4.13 -35.22
C VAL A 843 29.30 4.40 -35.89
N TRP A 844 28.97 5.68 -36.17
CA TRP A 844 27.76 6.05 -36.91
C TRP A 844 27.62 5.26 -38.22
N ARG A 845 28.66 5.24 -39.07
CA ARG A 845 28.59 4.54 -40.36
C ARG A 845 28.31 3.06 -40.19
N ASP A 846 29.00 2.38 -39.27
CA ASP A 846 28.90 0.92 -39.15
C ASP A 846 27.57 0.47 -38.54
N ILE A 847 26.84 1.38 -37.86
CA ILE A 847 25.45 1.17 -37.42
C ILE A 847 24.44 1.57 -38.51
N TYR A 848 24.58 2.75 -39.14
CA TYR A 848 23.77 3.17 -40.29
C TYR A 848 23.82 2.17 -41.47
N GLU A 849 24.98 1.56 -41.75
CA GLU A 849 25.12 0.51 -42.77
C GLU A 849 24.60 -0.87 -42.31
N ALA A 850 24.29 -1.06 -41.02
CA ALA A 850 23.73 -2.28 -40.46
C ALA A 850 22.18 -2.28 -40.40
N ILE A 851 21.54 -1.11 -40.41
CA ILE A 851 20.07 -0.98 -40.42
C ILE A 851 19.49 -1.68 -41.67
N PRO A 852 18.56 -2.64 -41.52
CA PRO A 852 17.95 -3.31 -42.67
C PRO A 852 17.10 -2.32 -43.49
N ALA A 853 17.45 -2.12 -44.76
CA ALA A 853 16.75 -1.21 -45.66
C ALA A 853 15.30 -1.65 -45.96
N ALA A 854 14.37 -1.27 -45.10
CA ALA A 854 12.95 -1.65 -45.15
C ALA A 854 12.02 -0.42 -45.31
N THR A 855 11.12 -0.51 -46.29
CA THR A 855 9.83 0.23 -46.33
C THR A 855 9.84 1.76 -46.14
N ALA A 856 10.70 2.46 -46.88
CA ALA A 856 10.51 3.89 -47.16
C ALA A 856 9.28 4.13 -48.09
N SER A 857 8.04 4.00 -47.56
CA SER A 857 6.82 4.56 -48.17
C SER A 857 5.54 4.40 -47.32
N GLN A 858 5.27 5.37 -46.44
CA GLN A 858 3.91 5.92 -46.28
C GLN A 858 3.97 7.46 -46.30
N GLU A 859 3.18 8.09 -47.18
CA GLU A 859 2.95 9.54 -47.12
C GLU A 859 1.82 9.82 -46.11
N VAL A 860 1.93 10.92 -45.36
CA VAL A 860 0.93 11.33 -44.36
C VAL A 860 -0.44 11.57 -45.02
N ALA A 861 -1.38 10.67 -44.78
CA ALA A 861 -2.75 10.76 -45.28
C ALA A 861 -3.67 11.46 -44.26
N THR A 862 -3.74 12.80 -44.31
CA THR A 862 -4.60 13.58 -43.41
C THR A 862 -6.08 13.19 -43.53
N ALA A 863 -6.64 12.62 -42.47
CA ALA A 863 -8.04 12.21 -42.43
C ALA A 863 -9.00 13.42 -42.50
N THR A 864 -10.02 13.33 -43.36
CA THR A 864 -11.17 14.26 -43.38
C THR A 864 -12.48 13.48 -43.60
N ALA A 865 -13.59 14.06 -43.15
CA ALA A 865 -14.84 13.35 -42.84
C ALA A 865 -15.51 12.59 -44.01
N PRO A 866 -16.27 11.51 -43.73
CA PRO A 866 -16.65 10.51 -44.73
C PRO A 866 -18.01 10.73 -45.46
N ALA A 867 -18.26 9.80 -46.41
CA ALA A 867 -19.52 9.50 -47.13
C ALA A 867 -19.84 10.36 -48.39
N PRO A 868 -20.62 9.84 -49.38
CA PRO A 868 -21.30 8.53 -49.44
C PRO A 868 -21.09 7.65 -50.72
N VAL A 869 -21.14 6.32 -50.52
CA VAL A 869 -21.78 5.27 -51.36
C VAL A 869 -21.51 5.17 -52.87
N ALA A 870 -20.97 4.01 -53.33
CA ALA A 870 -21.54 3.20 -54.44
C ALA A 870 -20.88 1.80 -54.64
N THR A 871 -21.71 0.82 -55.00
CA THR A 871 -21.52 -0.58 -55.47
C THR A 871 -20.51 -0.75 -56.65
N GLU A 872 -19.97 -1.93 -57.04
CA GLU A 872 -20.63 -3.25 -57.27
C GLU A 872 -19.66 -4.43 -57.62
N GLN A 873 -20.00 -5.67 -57.17
CA GLN A 873 -19.72 -7.06 -57.66
C GLN A 873 -18.39 -7.53 -58.35
N ALA A 874 -17.73 -8.52 -57.71
CA ALA A 874 -17.33 -9.88 -58.15
C ALA A 874 -16.87 -10.27 -59.60
N GLU A 875 -15.84 -11.15 -59.70
CA GLU A 875 -15.98 -12.56 -60.20
C GLU A 875 -14.77 -13.47 -59.81
N VAL A 876 -14.69 -14.73 -60.29
CA VAL A 876 -13.93 -15.86 -59.66
C VAL A 876 -13.10 -16.74 -60.64
N ALA A 877 -11.85 -17.09 -60.28
CA ALA A 877 -11.10 -18.35 -60.60
C ALA A 877 -9.63 -18.29 -60.09
N GLY A 878 -8.87 -19.35 -59.75
CA GLY A 878 -9.16 -20.80 -59.58
C GLY A 878 -7.94 -21.72 -59.89
N VAL A 879 -7.81 -22.89 -59.21
CA VAL A 879 -6.83 -24.02 -59.43
C VAL A 879 -5.39 -23.77 -58.88
N VAL A 880 -4.82 -24.43 -57.84
CA VAL A 880 -4.56 -25.87 -57.47
C VAL A 880 -3.30 -26.47 -58.15
N GLU A 881 -2.38 -27.25 -57.54
CA GLU A 881 -2.27 -27.90 -56.19
C GLU A 881 -1.17 -27.22 -55.31
N VAL A 882 -0.26 -27.78 -54.46
CA VAL A 882 0.32 -29.14 -54.19
C VAL A 882 0.61 -29.30 -52.65
N THR A 883 0.85 -30.53 -52.17
CA THR A 883 1.17 -30.95 -50.76
C THR A 883 2.64 -31.42 -50.59
N PRO A 884 3.14 -32.05 -49.47
CA PRO A 884 2.63 -32.35 -48.11
C PRO A 884 3.58 -31.75 -47.00
N VAL A 885 3.73 -32.14 -45.71
CA VAL A 885 3.46 -33.36 -44.87
C VAL A 885 3.27 -32.98 -43.37
N SER A 886 2.61 -33.83 -42.57
CA SER A 886 2.45 -33.70 -41.10
C SER A 886 3.52 -34.45 -40.27
N PRO A 887 3.57 -34.22 -38.94
CA PRO A 887 3.38 -35.34 -37.99
C PRO A 887 2.25 -35.08 -36.97
N SER A 888 1.76 -36.13 -36.31
CA SER A 888 0.58 -36.12 -35.43
C SER A 888 0.90 -36.37 -33.95
N LEU A 889 0.23 -35.67 -33.04
CA LEU A 889 0.10 -36.05 -31.63
C LEU A 889 -1.14 -36.95 -31.42
N PRO A 890 -1.12 -37.91 -30.46
CA PRO A 890 -2.24 -38.82 -30.19
C PRO A 890 -3.21 -38.29 -29.13
N SER A 891 -4.48 -38.69 -29.21
CA SER A 891 -5.53 -38.35 -28.24
C SER A 891 -5.49 -39.19 -26.96
N ALA A 892 -6.13 -38.71 -25.90
CA ALA A 892 -6.24 -39.40 -24.61
C ALA A 892 -7.02 -40.73 -24.67
N ALA A 893 -6.58 -41.72 -23.88
CA ALA A 893 -7.43 -42.71 -23.20
C ALA A 893 -6.65 -43.60 -22.21
N ALA A 894 -7.24 -43.78 -21.00
CA ALA A 894 -6.99 -44.83 -19.99
C ALA A 894 -5.68 -44.85 -19.17
N MET A 895 -5.82 -44.68 -17.84
CA MET A 895 -5.88 -45.82 -16.91
C MET A 895 -6.57 -45.45 -15.57
N LEU A 896 -6.88 -46.45 -14.74
CA LEU A 896 -7.69 -46.32 -13.52
C LEU A 896 -7.10 -47.14 -12.34
N ALA A 897 -7.14 -46.56 -11.13
CA ALA A 897 -6.93 -47.18 -9.81
C ALA A 897 -5.50 -47.59 -9.36
N VAL A 898 -5.40 -47.96 -8.06
CA VAL A 898 -4.20 -48.19 -7.20
C VAL A 898 -3.71 -46.89 -6.52
N ALA A 899 -3.67 -46.73 -5.18
CA ALA A 899 -3.98 -47.63 -4.05
C ALA A 899 -4.56 -46.86 -2.82
N SER A 900 -4.79 -47.55 -1.69
CA SER A 900 -5.25 -46.94 -0.43
C SER A 900 -4.61 -47.58 0.83
N ARG A 901 -4.70 -46.84 1.96
CA ARG A 901 -4.49 -47.23 3.38
C ARG A 901 -3.08 -47.35 3.97
N ALA A 902 -2.75 -46.40 4.86
CA ALA A 902 -2.56 -46.60 6.32
C ALA A 902 -2.98 -45.28 7.02
N VAL A 903 -3.80 -45.14 8.08
CA VAL A 903 -4.36 -45.97 9.18
C VAL A 903 -3.66 -45.78 10.55
N ASP A 904 -4.33 -44.99 11.39
CA ASP A 904 -4.46 -44.98 12.86
C ASP A 904 -3.22 -44.85 13.79
N ALA A 905 -2.96 -43.63 14.26
CA ALA A 905 -2.60 -43.27 15.65
C ALA A 905 -2.67 -41.73 15.82
N ALA A 906 -3.19 -41.14 16.90
CA ALA A 906 -3.96 -41.68 18.03
C ALA A 906 -4.92 -40.59 18.57
N ALA A 907 -5.97 -40.98 19.28
CA ALA A 907 -6.80 -40.05 20.05
C ALA A 907 -6.14 -39.69 21.38
N GLY A 908 -6.31 -38.45 21.83
CA GLY A 908 -6.02 -37.98 23.17
C GLY A 908 -7.03 -36.89 23.53
N ASP A 909 -7.74 -37.08 24.64
CA ASP A 909 -8.71 -36.11 25.16
C ASP A 909 -7.98 -34.91 25.79
N ASP A 910 -8.54 -33.71 25.66
CA ASP A 910 -8.63 -32.73 26.75
C ASP A 910 -9.62 -31.61 26.38
N GLU A 911 -10.74 -31.51 27.11
CA GLU A 911 -11.52 -30.26 27.20
C GLU A 911 -10.80 -29.28 28.13
N PRO A 912 -11.05 -27.97 27.94
CA PRO A 912 -11.37 -27.18 29.12
C PRO A 912 -12.67 -26.36 28.96
N SER A 913 -13.72 -26.85 29.62
CA SER A 913 -14.74 -26.08 30.35
C SER A 913 -15.23 -24.74 29.79
N GLN A 914 -16.50 -24.70 29.37
CA GLN A 914 -17.28 -23.46 29.42
C GLN A 914 -17.54 -23.06 30.89
N GLU A 915 -17.18 -21.84 31.29
CA GLU A 915 -17.89 -21.13 32.37
C GLU A 915 -18.79 -20.05 31.76
N ALA A 916 -20.05 -20.00 32.21
CA ALA A 916 -21.07 -19.11 31.65
C ALA A 916 -21.13 -17.77 32.41
N SER A 917 -20.78 -16.67 31.75
CA SER A 917 -21.07 -15.31 32.21
C SER A 917 -22.39 -14.83 31.61
N THR A 918 -23.44 -14.71 32.44
CA THR A 918 -24.78 -14.31 31.99
C THR A 918 -24.95 -12.78 31.95
N GLY A 919 -25.14 -12.18 30.77
CA GLY A 919 -25.35 -10.74 30.63
C GLY A 919 -26.14 -10.30 29.39
N ASN A 920 -27.46 -10.10 29.55
CA ASN A 920 -28.33 -9.25 28.70
C ASN A 920 -28.28 -9.39 27.16
N ASN A 921 -28.67 -10.55 26.62
CA ASN A 921 -29.21 -10.61 25.24
C ASN A 921 -30.58 -9.93 25.19
N ALA A 922 -30.66 -8.69 24.69
CA ALA A 922 -31.92 -7.96 24.49
C ALA A 922 -31.96 -7.02 23.27
N THR A 923 -30.82 -6.65 22.68
CA THR A 923 -30.73 -5.62 21.62
C THR A 923 -30.56 -6.16 20.21
N MET A 924 -29.72 -7.18 19.97
CA MET A 924 -29.47 -7.71 18.62
C MET A 924 -30.72 -8.28 17.93
N ALA A 925 -31.64 -8.89 18.68
CA ALA A 925 -32.87 -9.44 18.12
C ALA A 925 -33.86 -8.37 17.57
N GLN A 926 -33.63 -7.08 17.85
CA GLN A 926 -34.39 -5.99 17.25
C GLN A 926 -33.70 -5.35 16.04
N LEU A 927 -32.40 -5.62 15.82
CA LEU A 927 -31.66 -5.19 14.63
C LEU A 927 -31.90 -6.16 13.45
N LEU A 928 -31.93 -7.47 13.70
CA LEU A 928 -32.25 -8.46 12.66
C LEU A 928 -33.63 -8.25 12.02
N LEU A 929 -34.63 -7.89 12.84
CA LEU A 929 -35.99 -7.57 12.38
C LEU A 929 -36.10 -6.25 11.60
N ILE A 930 -35.01 -5.46 11.50
CA ILE A 930 -34.95 -4.26 10.65
C ILE A 930 -34.33 -4.59 9.29
N SER A 931 -33.32 -5.47 9.22
CA SER A 931 -32.81 -5.95 7.92
C SER A 931 -33.83 -6.81 7.17
N GLU A 932 -34.55 -7.70 7.88
CA GLU A 932 -35.65 -8.49 7.29
C GLU A 932 -36.81 -7.61 6.77
N ALA A 933 -36.99 -6.41 7.34
CA ALA A 933 -38.00 -5.46 6.88
C ALA A 933 -37.55 -4.65 5.66
N LEU A 934 -36.26 -4.30 5.58
CA LEU A 934 -35.69 -3.58 4.43
C LEU A 934 -35.62 -4.46 3.17
N GLN A 935 -35.31 -5.75 3.32
CA GLN A 935 -35.28 -6.70 2.19
C GLN A 935 -36.67 -6.97 1.59
N ALA A 936 -37.75 -6.80 2.36
CA ALA A 936 -39.12 -6.94 1.86
C ALA A 936 -39.57 -5.76 0.99
N ASP A 937 -39.01 -4.56 1.20
CA ASP A 937 -39.27 -3.38 0.37
C ASP A 937 -38.42 -3.37 -0.93
N GLU A 938 -37.39 -4.23 -1.08
CA GLU A 938 -36.67 -4.43 -2.35
C GLU A 938 -37.58 -5.12 -3.39
N GLU A 939 -38.26 -6.23 -3.01
CA GLU A 939 -39.06 -7.05 -3.94
C GLU A 939 -40.26 -6.29 -4.55
N ASP A 940 -40.94 -5.43 -3.78
CA ASP A 940 -42.07 -4.63 -4.26
C ASP A 940 -41.64 -3.45 -5.17
N GLN A 941 -40.36 -3.03 -5.13
CA GLN A 941 -39.85 -1.90 -5.93
C GLN A 941 -39.27 -2.31 -7.28
N ASP A 942 -38.52 -3.42 -7.35
CA ASP A 942 -38.06 -4.01 -8.63
C ASP A 942 -39.25 -4.34 -9.55
N GLN A 943 -40.36 -4.79 -8.96
CA GLN A 943 -41.59 -5.11 -9.70
C GLN A 943 -42.27 -3.85 -10.28
N ALA A 944 -42.24 -2.73 -9.56
CA ALA A 944 -42.79 -1.46 -10.03
C ALA A 944 -41.97 -0.85 -11.19
N PHE A 945 -40.63 -0.90 -11.10
CA PHE A 945 -39.75 -0.39 -12.14
C PHE A 945 -39.90 -1.16 -13.47
N ALA A 946 -40.10 -2.48 -13.38
CA ALA A 946 -40.37 -3.33 -14.54
C ALA A 946 -41.71 -2.99 -15.25
N GLU A 947 -42.76 -2.64 -14.50
CA GLU A 947 -44.04 -2.21 -15.09
C GLU A 947 -43.96 -0.83 -15.77
N GLU A 948 -43.21 0.13 -15.21
CA GLU A 948 -43.02 1.45 -15.83
C GLU A 948 -42.16 1.36 -17.11
N GLN A 949 -41.11 0.55 -17.12
CA GLN A 949 -40.25 0.37 -18.30
C GLN A 949 -40.98 -0.39 -19.43
N ALA A 950 -41.84 -1.37 -19.10
CA ALA A 950 -42.68 -2.05 -20.08
C ALA A 950 -43.74 -1.13 -20.73
N ALA A 951 -44.21 -0.09 -20.02
CA ALA A 951 -45.16 0.90 -20.55
C ALA A 951 -44.49 1.95 -21.48
N ALA A 952 -43.17 2.11 -21.42
CA ALA A 952 -42.43 2.99 -22.33
C ALA A 952 -42.25 2.38 -23.73
N ASP A 953 -41.96 1.08 -23.81
CA ASP A 953 -41.64 0.38 -25.07
C ASP A 953 -42.86 0.05 -25.94
N ASP A 954 -44.09 0.00 -25.39
CA ASP A 954 -45.31 -0.26 -26.17
C ASP A 954 -45.91 1.00 -26.84
N GLY A 955 -45.45 2.19 -26.44
CA GLY A 955 -45.85 3.48 -26.99
C GLY A 955 -47.22 4.00 -26.56
N SER A 956 -47.83 3.47 -25.49
CA SER A 956 -49.20 3.83 -25.05
C SER A 956 -49.37 5.15 -24.28
N LEU A 957 -48.39 6.06 -24.31
CA LEU A 957 -48.44 7.37 -23.62
C LEU A 957 -49.12 8.50 -24.45
N GLU A 958 -50.41 8.33 -24.75
CA GLU A 958 -51.31 9.48 -24.96
C GLU A 958 -52.42 9.50 -23.88
N THR A 959 -52.79 10.70 -23.41
CA THR A 959 -53.92 11.01 -22.49
C THR A 959 -53.72 10.77 -20.97
N LEU A 960 -52.75 11.46 -20.34
CA LEU A 960 -52.68 11.64 -18.88
C LEU A 960 -52.93 13.09 -18.36
N GLU A 961 -53.55 13.97 -19.16
CA GLU A 961 -53.88 15.36 -18.73
C GLU A 961 -55.20 15.51 -17.93
N GLU A 962 -56.10 14.51 -17.87
CA GLU A 962 -57.41 14.65 -17.18
C GLU A 962 -57.45 14.14 -15.72
N ALA A 963 -56.36 13.55 -15.19
CA ALA A 963 -56.36 12.91 -13.87
C ALA A 963 -56.22 13.87 -12.68
N PHE A 964 -55.66 15.07 -12.87
CA PHE A 964 -55.21 15.95 -11.76
C PHE A 964 -56.30 16.84 -11.12
N ALA A 965 -57.57 16.45 -11.20
CA ALA A 965 -58.71 17.31 -10.89
C ALA A 965 -59.71 16.78 -9.84
N LEU A 966 -59.33 15.78 -9.01
CA LEU A 966 -60.25 15.27 -7.97
C LEU A 966 -59.56 14.55 -6.77
N VAL A 967 -58.91 15.31 -5.88
CA VAL A 967 -58.95 15.17 -4.40
C VAL A 967 -58.20 16.35 -3.76
N SER A 968 -58.70 16.84 -2.62
CA SER A 968 -58.17 17.93 -1.80
C SER A 968 -58.26 17.58 -0.31
#